data_AF-C6HFS6-F1
#
_entry.id   AF-C6HFS6-F1
#
_cell.length_a   1.000
_cell.length_b   1.000
_cell.length_c   1.000
_cell.angle_alpha   90.00
_cell.angle_beta   90.00
_cell.angle_gamma   90.00
#
_symmetry.space_group_name_H-M   'P 1'
#
loop_
_entity.id
_entity.type
_entity.pdbx_description
1 polymer ?
#
loop_
_entity_poly.entity_id
_entity_poly.type
_entity_poly.pdbx_seq_one_letter_code
_entity_poly.pdbx_strand_id
1 'polypeptide(L)'
;MGDKGSSSTMIGQPFLGISLDLLAKIDTVQPQIAISALNFVARAQEHWLWATPQIKSHSEFFPNIVNFVTSSEIRKCPPLDQCLNTKIASLVADICAVYLHSAKESRDLTFFKTIIPLISWFSDNAVVVEGYNASLHSNLRKNFEMKYSGCKVVSMKRTGLTRPELGENYFYDVELGSKLFGYDFAWNGTRDQGFVEEVKRANLNLSLVEAQMNLLQSWKFLAIEHCADFMLDREIQKSMARVVRSCLVSNSKTVPDEKVFYKVQQIHAEFALALLQRLNAAGSRGAEVFGLLSVAWDATRFRNPSYETALLNGDTEYYGVMLNILFLALQFHVAGPSRSVPEAVSKKPEVSSDLSIVLEIVKVIVAQGFRSLTTYLHDEPEKCSPRDFAILTAILQTCLRVKNSDRIYEQAAFHLADSDTPRYAATLFSWAYQLTVEGDPVYGELSVLFLLELSCIPMMAEQMAADGILVKLSTFRLTDVLRQPHGCGPFDPIPRLFAIWNSGFLPLCLNLLYSVVRAAPEVAAFLNQFEGQLRRASASFSFGQPTTTSPLASSHLKSSQHVKKLSLSMATEACSLALISQIINKFRDAGASTGVDAQNIQELNWDGTQVKDDIESLLEKRSVLRSRIVATNEKELEMSRREPLDRSTGCQNQLEEKIVKELQMTVMCLAGREAV
;
A
#
# COMPACT_ATOMS: atom_id res chain seq x y z
N MET A 1 4.93 53.83 -55.79
CA MET A 1 3.92 53.14 -54.97
C MET A 1 3.97 51.67 -55.35
N GLY A 2 4.30 50.70 -54.50
CA GLY A 2 4.53 50.74 -53.08
C GLY A 2 5.64 49.78 -52.69
N ASP A 3 6.38 50.23 -51.69
CA ASP A 3 7.32 49.54 -50.85
C ASP A 3 6.64 48.34 -50.17
N LYS A 4 7.20 47.13 -50.32
CA LYS A 4 6.95 46.00 -49.42
C LYS A 4 8.30 45.48 -48.98
N GLY A 5 8.70 45.99 -47.82
CA GLY A 5 9.93 45.69 -47.14
C GLY A 5 10.17 44.19 -47.02
N SER A 6 11.43 43.84 -47.23
CA SER A 6 12.05 42.62 -46.75
C SER A 6 11.84 42.53 -45.24
N SER A 7 10.81 41.80 -44.80
CA SER A 7 10.78 41.28 -43.44
C SER A 7 11.90 40.27 -43.35
N SER A 8 12.97 40.65 -42.66
CA SER A 8 14.10 39.82 -42.29
C SER A 8 13.61 38.55 -41.59
N THR A 9 13.55 37.44 -42.33
CA THR A 9 13.45 36.11 -41.75
C THR A 9 14.67 35.94 -40.86
N MET A 10 14.47 35.67 -39.57
CA MET A 10 15.57 35.26 -38.68
C MET A 10 16.15 33.93 -39.17
N ILE A 11 17.14 33.98 -40.06
CA ILE A 11 17.94 32.83 -40.48
C ILE A 11 18.99 32.62 -39.38
N GLY A 12 18.54 32.09 -38.25
CA GLY A 12 19.38 31.57 -37.19
C GLY A 12 18.90 30.15 -36.87
N GLN A 13 19.82 29.24 -36.58
CA GLN A 13 19.45 27.91 -36.13
C GLN A 13 18.58 28.05 -34.85
N PRO A 14 17.44 27.34 -34.74
CA PRO A 14 16.58 27.44 -33.57
C PRO A 14 17.37 27.09 -32.29
N PHE A 15 17.17 27.83 -31.20
CA PHE A 15 17.88 27.61 -29.92
C PHE A 15 17.76 26.16 -29.42
N LEU A 16 16.64 25.48 -29.68
CA LEU A 16 16.48 24.05 -29.37
C LEU A 16 17.44 23.19 -30.20
N GLY A 17 17.55 23.44 -31.50
CA GLY A 17 18.52 22.73 -32.36
C GLY A 17 19.96 22.96 -31.92
N ILE A 18 20.34 24.21 -31.59
CA ILE A 18 21.68 24.54 -31.08
C ILE A 18 21.96 23.79 -29.77
N SER A 19 20.99 23.74 -28.86
CA SER A 19 21.13 23.04 -27.58
C SER A 19 21.28 21.53 -27.78
N LEU A 20 20.51 20.93 -28.70
CA LEU A 20 20.59 19.51 -29.00
C LEU A 20 21.91 19.13 -29.67
N ASP A 21 22.42 19.95 -30.60
CA ASP A 21 23.72 19.72 -31.25
C ASP A 21 24.89 19.86 -30.27
N LEU A 22 24.78 20.80 -29.32
CA LEU A 22 25.75 20.95 -28.24
C LEU A 22 25.75 19.71 -27.32
N LEU A 23 24.56 19.23 -26.94
CA LEU A 23 24.40 18.09 -26.05
C LEU A 23 24.70 16.74 -26.74
N ALA A 24 24.63 16.67 -28.06
CA ALA A 24 25.15 15.52 -28.80
C ALA A 24 26.66 15.35 -28.60
N LYS A 25 27.39 16.40 -28.18
CA LYS A 25 28.84 16.34 -27.86
C LYS A 25 29.12 16.63 -26.38
N ILE A 26 28.19 16.24 -25.50
CA ILE A 26 28.20 16.57 -24.07
C ILE A 26 29.55 16.28 -23.37
N ASP A 27 30.29 15.24 -23.79
CA ASP A 27 31.61 14.88 -23.24
C ASP A 27 32.67 15.99 -23.37
N THR A 28 32.51 16.89 -24.35
CA THR A 28 33.45 17.98 -24.65
C THR A 28 32.99 19.34 -24.14
N VAL A 29 31.79 19.41 -23.56
CA VAL A 29 31.14 20.65 -23.12
C VAL A 29 31.40 20.87 -21.63
N GLN A 30 31.66 22.11 -21.24
CA GLN A 30 31.79 22.45 -19.81
C GLN A 30 30.48 22.14 -19.07
N PRO A 31 30.52 21.51 -17.87
CA PRO A 31 29.32 21.05 -17.18
C PRO A 31 28.26 22.14 -16.94
N GLN A 32 28.67 23.39 -16.65
CA GLN A 32 27.73 24.50 -16.46
C GLN A 32 26.94 24.85 -17.74
N ILE A 33 27.60 24.79 -18.89
CA ILE A 33 26.97 25.02 -20.19
C ILE A 33 26.03 23.85 -20.51
N ALA A 34 26.47 22.61 -20.27
CA ALA A 34 25.63 21.43 -20.44
C ALA A 34 24.36 21.49 -19.56
N ILE A 35 24.47 21.90 -18.30
CA ILE A 35 23.33 22.11 -17.39
C ILE A 35 22.37 23.16 -17.94
N SER A 36 22.88 24.27 -18.48
CA SER A 36 22.04 25.33 -19.04
C SER A 36 21.26 24.85 -20.27
N ALA A 37 21.95 24.14 -21.18
CA ALA A 37 21.32 23.53 -22.36
C ALA A 37 20.30 22.44 -21.98
N LEU A 38 20.62 21.56 -21.03
CA LEU A 38 19.70 20.52 -20.54
C LEU A 38 18.47 21.13 -19.86
N ASN A 39 18.64 22.16 -19.02
CA ASN A 39 17.51 22.88 -18.44
C ASN A 39 16.62 23.50 -19.51
N PHE A 40 17.22 24.10 -20.54
CA PHE A 40 16.47 24.66 -21.66
C PHE A 40 15.66 23.57 -22.38
N VAL A 41 16.27 22.41 -22.69
CA VAL A 41 15.58 21.28 -23.31
C VAL A 41 14.45 20.74 -22.43
N ALA A 42 14.69 20.55 -21.13
CA ALA A 42 13.67 20.09 -20.18
C ALA A 42 12.47 21.05 -20.13
N ARG A 43 12.73 22.35 -19.99
CA ARG A 43 11.67 23.38 -19.99
C ARG A 43 10.94 23.48 -21.33
N ALA A 44 11.65 23.32 -22.44
CA ALA A 44 11.04 23.28 -23.76
C ALA A 44 10.07 22.08 -23.89
N GLN A 45 10.45 20.89 -23.41
CA GLN A 45 9.55 19.73 -23.40
C GLN A 45 8.33 19.92 -22.48
N GLU A 46 8.50 20.54 -21.32
CA GLU A 46 7.40 20.79 -20.38
C GLU A 46 6.37 21.80 -20.91
N HIS A 47 6.84 22.84 -21.63
CA HIS A 47 5.99 23.98 -21.98
C HIS A 47 5.59 24.03 -23.46
N TRP A 48 6.29 23.34 -24.37
CA TRP A 48 6.04 23.42 -25.80
C TRP A 48 5.76 22.05 -26.43
N LEU A 49 4.54 21.87 -26.94
CA LEU A 49 4.08 20.62 -27.57
C LEU A 49 4.94 20.17 -28.76
N TRP A 50 5.59 21.10 -29.46
CA TRP A 50 6.43 20.82 -30.63
C TRP A 50 7.88 20.41 -30.28
N ALA A 51 8.32 20.58 -29.02
CA ALA A 51 9.69 20.27 -28.62
C ALA A 51 9.99 18.77 -28.67
N THR A 52 9.06 17.92 -28.19
CA THR A 52 9.25 16.46 -28.15
C THR A 52 9.41 15.83 -29.54
N PRO A 53 8.57 16.14 -30.54
CA PRO A 53 8.81 15.71 -31.93
C PRO A 53 10.15 16.19 -32.50
N GLN A 54 10.58 17.41 -32.18
CA GLN A 54 11.86 17.93 -32.64
C GLN A 54 13.03 17.18 -32.00
N ILE A 55 12.99 16.89 -30.70
CA ILE A 55 14.02 16.10 -30.01
C ILE A 55 14.14 14.70 -30.63
N LYS A 56 13.02 14.06 -30.97
CA LYS A 56 13.01 12.77 -31.68
C LYS A 56 13.76 12.80 -33.00
N SER A 57 13.74 13.94 -33.71
CA SER A 57 14.45 14.09 -34.99
C SER A 57 15.97 14.15 -34.85
N HIS A 58 16.50 14.41 -33.64
CA HIS A 58 17.93 14.40 -33.34
C HIS A 58 18.36 13.04 -32.76
N SER A 59 18.63 12.06 -33.62
CA SER A 59 18.87 10.66 -33.21
C SER A 59 20.08 10.44 -32.30
N GLU A 60 21.09 11.32 -32.34
CA GLU A 60 22.31 11.20 -31.52
C GLU A 60 22.12 11.72 -30.09
N PHE A 61 21.08 12.52 -29.83
CA PHE A 61 20.89 13.20 -28.55
C PHE A 61 20.77 12.21 -27.37
N PHE A 62 19.80 11.31 -27.42
CA PHE A 62 19.56 10.37 -26.31
C PHE A 62 20.71 9.38 -26.07
N PRO A 63 21.27 8.70 -27.10
CA PRO A 63 22.42 7.82 -26.90
C PRO A 63 23.59 8.52 -26.21
N ASN A 64 23.89 9.78 -26.58
CA ASN A 64 25.05 10.48 -26.07
C ASN A 64 24.85 10.97 -24.62
N ILE A 65 23.69 11.55 -24.28
CA ILE A 65 23.41 11.95 -22.88
C ILE A 65 23.29 10.74 -21.94
N VAL A 66 22.72 9.62 -22.43
CA VAL A 66 22.67 8.36 -21.68
C VAL A 66 24.08 7.84 -21.44
N ASN A 67 24.89 7.75 -22.50
CA ASN A 67 26.26 7.27 -22.41
C ASN A 67 27.09 8.12 -21.45
N PHE A 68 26.98 9.46 -21.53
CA PHE A 68 27.65 10.39 -20.62
C PHE A 68 27.35 10.06 -19.15
N VAL A 69 26.08 9.91 -18.78
CA VAL A 69 25.70 9.59 -17.40
C VAL A 69 26.18 8.20 -17.00
N THR A 70 25.99 7.19 -17.86
CA THR A 70 26.33 5.80 -17.52
C THR A 70 27.82 5.51 -17.42
N SER A 71 28.65 6.27 -18.14
CA SER A 71 30.12 6.15 -18.11
C SER A 71 30.77 7.06 -17.07
N SER A 72 30.02 8.01 -16.50
CA SER A 72 30.54 8.96 -15.52
C SER A 72 30.80 8.32 -14.15
N GLU A 73 32.05 8.36 -13.72
CA GLU A 73 32.46 8.00 -12.35
C GLU A 73 32.33 9.20 -11.40
N ILE A 74 31.09 9.69 -11.20
CA ILE A 74 30.81 10.95 -10.49
C ILE A 74 31.55 11.04 -9.15
N ARG A 75 31.57 9.97 -8.35
CA ARG A 75 32.20 9.95 -7.02
C ARG A 75 33.72 10.22 -7.03
N LYS A 76 34.40 10.06 -8.16
CA LYS A 76 35.85 10.31 -8.31
C LYS A 76 36.17 11.73 -8.77
N CYS A 77 35.17 12.50 -9.19
CA CYS A 77 35.35 13.87 -9.64
C CYS A 77 35.71 14.83 -8.48
N PRO A 78 36.30 16.00 -8.76
CA PRO A 78 36.41 17.10 -7.78
C PRO A 78 35.04 17.53 -7.23
N PRO A 79 34.95 18.13 -6.02
CA PRO A 79 33.67 18.43 -5.36
C PRO A 79 32.68 19.25 -6.20
N LEU A 80 33.15 20.25 -6.93
CA LEU A 80 32.29 21.06 -7.82
C LEU A 80 31.76 20.21 -8.97
N ASP A 81 32.63 19.45 -9.65
CA ASP A 81 32.26 18.58 -10.76
C ASP A 81 31.32 17.46 -10.31
N GLN A 82 31.46 16.96 -9.07
CA GLN A 82 30.48 16.05 -8.47
C GLN A 82 29.10 16.69 -8.45
N CYS A 83 28.97 17.91 -7.93
CA CYS A 83 27.70 18.63 -7.88
C CYS A 83 27.09 18.82 -9.28
N LEU A 84 27.91 19.27 -10.23
CA LEU A 84 27.46 19.57 -11.59
C LEU A 84 27.08 18.31 -12.37
N ASN A 85 27.89 17.24 -12.29
CA ASN A 85 27.58 15.97 -12.98
C ASN A 85 26.37 15.27 -12.35
N THR A 86 26.18 15.33 -11.03
CA THR A 86 24.95 14.87 -10.38
C THR A 86 23.74 15.68 -10.88
N LYS A 87 23.88 17.00 -11.08
CA LYS A 87 22.81 17.83 -11.62
C LYS A 87 22.49 17.50 -13.08
N ILE A 88 23.51 17.21 -13.90
CA ILE A 88 23.33 16.72 -15.27
C ILE A 88 22.52 15.42 -15.24
N ALA A 89 22.90 14.45 -14.41
CA ALA A 89 22.18 13.19 -14.27
C ALA A 89 20.70 13.39 -13.87
N SER A 90 20.40 14.34 -12.98
CA SER A 90 19.00 14.68 -12.62
C SER A 90 18.20 15.21 -13.82
N LEU A 91 18.81 16.09 -14.64
CA LEU A 91 18.15 16.68 -15.79
C LEU A 91 17.94 15.66 -16.91
N VAL A 92 18.89 14.75 -17.10
CA VAL A 92 18.74 13.64 -18.03
C VAL A 92 17.58 12.74 -17.61
N ALA A 93 17.41 12.45 -16.31
CA ALA A 93 16.24 11.70 -15.82
C ALA A 93 14.92 12.42 -16.13
N ASP A 94 14.84 13.74 -15.89
CA ASP A 94 13.63 14.54 -16.16
C ASP A 94 13.26 14.54 -17.66
N ILE A 95 14.25 14.80 -18.54
CA ILE A 95 14.07 14.80 -20.00
C ILE A 95 13.62 13.42 -20.49
N CYS A 96 14.26 12.36 -19.99
CA CYS A 96 13.88 10.99 -20.33
C CYS A 96 12.46 10.65 -19.85
N ALA A 97 12.07 11.09 -18.66
CA ALA A 97 10.73 10.83 -18.12
C ALA A 97 9.64 11.46 -18.99
N VAL A 98 9.82 12.71 -19.43
CA VAL A 98 8.86 13.38 -20.31
C VAL A 98 8.84 12.72 -21.69
N TYR A 99 10.01 12.42 -22.26
CA TYR A 99 10.08 11.82 -23.59
C TYR A 99 9.48 10.40 -23.62
N LEU A 100 9.67 9.61 -22.57
CA LEU A 100 9.17 8.24 -22.49
C LEU A 100 7.65 8.17 -22.58
N HIS A 101 6.93 9.19 -22.08
CA HIS A 101 5.49 9.31 -22.26
C HIS A 101 5.10 9.38 -23.75
N SER A 102 5.81 10.19 -24.54
CA SER A 102 5.57 10.29 -25.99
C SER A 102 6.05 9.05 -26.76
N ALA A 103 7.16 8.44 -26.32
CA ALA A 103 7.64 7.17 -26.88
C ALA A 103 6.61 6.04 -26.69
N LYS A 104 5.89 6.04 -25.56
CA LYS A 104 4.81 5.10 -25.27
C LYS A 104 3.62 5.28 -26.21
N GLU A 105 3.14 6.52 -26.39
CA GLU A 105 2.05 6.82 -27.32
C GLU A 105 2.39 6.37 -28.76
N SER A 106 3.65 6.55 -29.16
CA SER A 106 4.16 6.15 -30.47
C SER A 106 4.66 4.69 -30.56
N ARG A 107 4.58 3.91 -29.47
CA ARG A 107 5.08 2.52 -29.34
C ARG A 107 6.53 2.33 -29.81
N ASP A 108 7.39 3.30 -29.52
CA ASP A 108 8.79 3.29 -29.93
C ASP A 108 9.65 2.40 -29.01
N LEU A 109 9.67 1.09 -29.31
CA LEU A 109 10.45 0.08 -28.57
C LEU A 109 11.97 0.33 -28.59
N THR A 110 12.49 1.17 -29.49
CA THR A 110 13.93 1.41 -29.59
C THR A 110 14.41 2.27 -28.42
N PHE A 111 13.63 3.29 -28.05
CA PHE A 111 13.93 4.16 -26.92
C PHE A 111 13.93 3.40 -25.59
N PHE A 112 13.00 2.45 -25.42
CA PHE A 112 12.96 1.58 -24.23
C PHE A 112 14.26 0.80 -24.04
N LYS A 113 14.93 0.36 -25.11
CA LYS A 113 16.23 -0.32 -25.02
C LYS A 113 17.36 0.64 -24.67
N THR A 114 17.33 1.85 -25.24
CA THR A 114 18.35 2.89 -25.00
C THR A 114 18.42 3.29 -23.52
N ILE A 115 17.30 3.28 -22.80
CA ILE A 115 17.26 3.74 -21.40
C ILE A 115 17.62 2.66 -20.36
N ILE A 116 17.70 1.38 -20.74
CA ILE A 116 18.01 0.28 -19.79
C ILE A 116 19.34 0.51 -19.04
N PRO A 117 20.46 0.87 -19.72
CA PRO A 117 21.72 1.15 -19.02
C PRO A 117 21.59 2.32 -18.04
N LEU A 118 20.80 3.33 -18.39
CA LEU A 118 20.54 4.49 -17.53
C LEU A 118 19.77 4.09 -16.27
N ILE A 119 18.72 3.26 -16.41
CA ILE A 119 17.96 2.69 -15.29
C ILE A 119 18.88 1.90 -14.35
N SER A 120 19.75 1.07 -14.91
CA SER A 120 20.72 0.32 -14.10
C SER A 120 21.65 1.26 -13.35
N TRP A 121 22.21 2.27 -14.02
CA TRP A 121 23.11 3.24 -13.39
C TRP A 121 22.41 4.02 -12.26
N PHE A 122 21.18 4.47 -12.47
CA PHE A 122 20.39 5.14 -11.44
C PHE A 122 20.08 4.23 -10.26
N SER A 123 19.81 2.95 -10.50
CA SER A 123 19.54 1.99 -9.42
C SER A 123 20.70 1.86 -8.42
N ASP A 124 21.93 2.05 -8.91
CA ASP A 124 23.14 1.94 -8.11
C ASP A 124 23.64 3.29 -7.55
N ASN A 125 23.32 4.42 -8.21
CA ASN A 125 23.95 5.71 -7.90
C ASN A 125 23.00 6.85 -7.48
N ALA A 126 21.70 6.76 -7.78
CA ALA A 126 20.78 7.88 -7.59
C ALA A 126 19.98 7.85 -6.27
N VAL A 127 20.11 6.78 -5.48
CA VAL A 127 19.30 6.60 -4.27
C VAL A 127 19.91 7.27 -3.05
N VAL A 128 21.23 7.21 -2.86
CA VAL A 128 21.87 7.59 -1.60
C VAL A 128 22.20 9.08 -1.55
N VAL A 129 21.77 9.75 -0.47
CA VAL A 129 22.14 11.14 -0.14
C VAL A 129 23.12 11.14 1.05
N GLU A 130 24.41 10.92 0.77
CA GLU A 130 25.47 10.78 1.79
C GLU A 130 26.48 11.94 1.78
N GLY A 131 26.27 12.98 0.96
CA GLY A 131 27.23 14.06 0.81
C GLY A 131 27.42 14.96 2.02
N TYR A 132 26.53 14.92 3.02
CA TYR A 132 26.53 15.88 4.13
C TYR A 132 27.62 15.64 5.18
N ASN A 133 28.38 16.68 5.50
CA ASN A 133 29.43 16.63 6.53
C ASN A 133 28.99 17.38 7.79
N ALA A 134 28.40 16.65 8.75
CA ALA A 134 27.90 17.21 10.01
C ALA A 134 28.98 17.94 10.82
N SER A 135 30.19 17.40 10.88
CA SER A 135 31.31 17.98 11.62
C SER A 135 31.74 19.32 11.02
N LEU A 136 31.77 19.43 9.68
CA LEU A 136 32.09 20.69 9.00
C LEU A 136 31.09 21.80 9.39
N HIS A 137 29.79 21.52 9.32
CA HIS A 137 28.76 22.52 9.63
C HIS A 137 28.70 22.87 11.11
N SER A 138 28.86 21.89 11.99
CA SER A 138 28.91 22.11 13.44
C SER A 138 30.14 22.94 13.85
N ASN A 139 31.31 22.61 13.30
CA ASN A 139 32.55 23.35 13.57
C ASN A 139 32.49 24.77 13.01
N LEU A 140 32.02 24.97 11.77
CA LEU A 140 31.86 26.30 11.19
C LEU A 140 30.95 27.18 12.06
N ARG A 141 29.79 26.64 12.48
CA ARG A 141 28.86 27.37 13.36
C ARG A 141 29.53 27.77 14.68
N LYS A 142 30.14 26.82 15.37
CA LYS A 142 30.76 27.04 16.68
C LYS A 142 31.94 28.00 16.62
N ASN A 143 32.85 27.81 15.66
CA ASN A 143 34.06 28.62 15.54
C ASN A 143 33.72 30.05 15.12
N PHE A 144 32.77 30.22 14.20
CA PHE A 144 32.33 31.53 13.76
C PHE A 144 31.63 32.31 14.89
N GLU A 145 30.70 31.69 15.62
CA GLU A 145 29.99 32.34 16.73
C GLU A 145 30.92 32.67 17.90
N MET A 146 31.98 31.88 18.10
CA MET A 146 33.03 32.16 19.09
C MET A 146 33.88 33.37 18.70
N LYS A 147 34.20 33.54 17.42
CA LYS A 147 35.01 34.66 16.93
C LYS A 147 34.19 35.95 16.80
N TYR A 148 32.98 35.86 16.26
CA TYR A 148 32.09 37.00 15.99
C TYR A 148 30.88 36.94 16.92
N SER A 149 31.10 37.28 18.19
CA SER A 149 30.06 37.22 19.23
C SER A 149 28.83 38.05 18.83
N GLY A 150 27.64 37.44 18.88
CA GLY A 150 26.38 38.08 18.49
C GLY A 150 26.01 37.91 17.01
N CYS A 151 26.93 37.41 16.17
CA CYS A 151 26.65 37.06 14.78
C CYS A 151 26.53 35.54 14.64
N LYS A 152 25.52 35.08 13.88
CA LYS A 152 25.36 33.67 13.53
C LYS A 152 25.72 33.46 12.07
N VAL A 153 26.33 32.33 11.71
CA VAL A 153 26.66 32.01 10.31
C VAL A 153 25.42 32.05 9.42
N VAL A 154 24.27 31.59 9.95
CA VAL A 154 22.99 31.59 9.24
C VAL A 154 22.49 32.99 8.88
N SER A 155 22.97 34.05 9.54
CA SER A 155 22.65 35.44 9.17
C SER A 155 23.23 35.84 7.81
N MET A 156 24.24 35.11 7.31
CA MET A 156 24.78 35.28 5.97
C MET A 156 24.07 34.41 4.92
N LYS A 157 22.97 33.72 5.28
CA LYS A 157 22.22 32.90 4.34
C LYS A 157 21.65 33.78 3.21
N ARG A 158 21.76 33.31 1.97
CA ARG A 158 21.14 33.98 0.81
C ARG A 158 19.62 34.05 0.97
N THR A 159 19.06 35.15 0.48
CA THR A 159 17.60 35.32 0.37
C THR A 159 17.07 34.55 -0.84
N GLY A 160 15.79 34.16 -0.80
CA GLY A 160 15.13 33.44 -1.90
C GLY A 160 14.88 34.27 -3.17
N LEU A 161 15.41 35.49 -3.26
CA LEU A 161 15.21 36.41 -4.39
C LEU A 161 15.97 35.99 -5.66
N THR A 162 17.08 35.27 -5.50
CA THR A 162 17.87 34.73 -6.61
C THR A 162 17.94 33.22 -6.48
N ARG A 163 17.88 32.49 -7.59
CA ARG A 163 18.10 31.05 -7.59
C ARG A 163 19.62 30.82 -7.53
N PRO A 164 20.18 30.33 -6.42
CA PRO A 164 21.62 30.17 -6.31
C PRO A 164 22.08 29.02 -7.22
N GLU A 165 23.21 29.24 -7.89
CA GLU A 165 23.91 28.19 -8.63
C GLU A 165 24.63 27.26 -7.63
N LEU A 166 24.74 25.98 -8.01
CA LEU A 166 25.52 25.02 -7.23
C LEU A 166 27.00 25.43 -7.25
N GLY A 167 27.66 25.39 -6.09
CA GLY A 167 29.06 25.75 -5.97
C GLY A 167 29.40 26.45 -4.67
N GLU A 168 30.51 27.19 -4.69
CA GLU A 168 31.06 27.88 -3.52
C GLU A 168 30.18 29.01 -2.98
N ASN A 169 29.19 29.48 -3.75
CA ASN A 169 28.30 30.60 -3.42
C ASN A 169 26.83 30.20 -3.27
N TYR A 170 26.56 28.90 -2.99
CA TYR A 170 25.22 28.33 -3.02
C TYR A 170 24.28 28.76 -1.86
N PHE A 171 24.64 28.51 -0.60
CA PHE A 171 23.74 28.71 0.53
C PHE A 171 24.05 29.98 1.34
N TYR A 172 25.31 30.14 1.75
CA TYR A 172 25.83 31.35 2.39
C TYR A 172 26.32 32.34 1.34
N ASP A 173 26.05 33.61 1.53
CA ASP A 173 26.51 34.70 0.68
C ASP A 173 27.96 35.06 1.04
N VAL A 174 28.92 34.46 0.31
CA VAL A 174 30.36 34.68 0.51
C VAL A 174 30.75 36.11 0.16
N GLU A 175 30.09 36.73 -0.82
CA GLU A 175 30.39 38.11 -1.24
C GLU A 175 29.98 39.09 -0.14
N LEU A 176 28.76 38.94 0.40
CA LEU A 176 28.30 39.71 1.55
C LEU A 176 29.18 39.48 2.77
N GLY A 177 29.52 38.22 3.08
CA GLY A 177 30.42 37.87 4.17
C GLY A 177 31.79 38.55 4.02
N SER A 178 32.34 38.58 2.80
CA SER A 178 33.62 39.24 2.52
C SER A 178 33.56 40.75 2.67
N LYS A 179 32.42 41.38 2.33
CA LYS A 179 32.20 42.81 2.59
C LYS A 179 32.10 43.11 4.08
N LEU A 180 31.47 42.22 4.85
CA LEU A 180 31.23 42.41 6.29
C LEU A 180 32.40 42.04 7.19
N PHE A 181 33.18 41.02 6.84
CA PHE A 181 34.24 40.46 7.70
C PHE A 181 35.62 40.49 7.06
N GLY A 182 35.75 40.90 5.80
CA GLY A 182 37.02 40.89 5.06
C GLY A 182 38.12 41.78 5.61
N TYR A 183 37.81 42.67 6.57
CA TYR A 183 38.82 43.42 7.31
C TYR A 183 39.50 42.60 8.42
N ASP A 184 38.89 41.50 8.90
CA ASP A 184 39.45 40.65 9.95
C ASP A 184 40.33 39.55 9.34
N PHE A 185 41.53 39.38 9.90
CA PHE A 185 42.46 38.32 9.52
C PHE A 185 41.85 36.92 9.64
N ALA A 186 40.95 36.67 10.60
CA ALA A 186 40.29 35.39 10.76
C ALA A 186 39.36 35.04 9.57
N TRP A 187 38.81 36.05 8.88
CA TRP A 187 37.97 35.81 7.71
C TRP A 187 38.81 35.34 6.52
N ASN A 188 39.88 36.06 6.20
CA ASN A 188 40.74 35.76 5.05
C ASN A 188 41.71 34.60 5.33
N GLY A 189 42.26 34.55 6.55
CA GLY A 189 43.27 33.58 6.98
C GLY A 189 44.57 33.63 6.17
N THR A 190 45.43 32.63 6.41
CA THR A 190 46.63 32.38 5.60
C THR A 190 46.57 30.96 5.03
N ARG A 191 46.94 30.78 3.75
CA ARG A 191 46.95 29.48 3.07
C ARG A 191 45.59 28.76 3.08
N ASP A 192 44.53 29.50 2.75
CA ASP A 192 43.16 28.96 2.60
C ASP A 192 42.53 28.40 3.90
N GLN A 193 43.00 28.90 5.04
CA GLN A 193 42.53 28.52 6.38
C GLN A 193 41.64 29.59 7.05
N GLY A 194 41.15 30.57 6.29
CA GLY A 194 40.21 31.57 6.80
C GLY A 194 38.76 31.07 6.81
N PHE A 195 37.88 31.76 7.53
CA PHE A 195 36.43 31.47 7.51
C PHE A 195 35.84 31.53 6.10
N VAL A 196 36.37 32.37 5.20
CA VAL A 196 35.89 32.43 3.81
C VAL A 196 35.96 31.06 3.13
N GLU A 197 37.06 30.34 3.32
CA GLU A 197 37.26 29.01 2.72
C GLU A 197 36.46 27.92 3.44
N GLU A 198 36.26 28.04 4.76
CA GLU A 198 35.33 27.15 5.47
C GLU A 198 33.88 27.32 4.99
N VAL A 199 33.45 28.57 4.76
CA VAL A 199 32.11 28.88 4.24
C VAL A 199 31.95 28.37 2.81
N LYS A 200 32.96 28.55 1.94
CA LYS A 200 32.94 27.99 0.57
C LYS A 200 32.87 26.47 0.58
N ARG A 201 33.65 25.79 1.44
CA ARG A 201 33.59 24.34 1.63
C ARG A 201 32.22 23.89 2.14
N ALA A 202 31.61 24.63 3.07
CA ALA A 202 30.26 24.36 3.54
C ALA A 202 29.22 24.53 2.43
N ASN A 203 29.35 25.55 1.57
CA ASN A 203 28.49 25.77 0.40
C ASN A 203 28.61 24.65 -0.64
N LEU A 204 29.83 24.19 -0.95
CA LEU A 204 30.04 23.03 -1.83
C LEU A 204 29.42 21.76 -1.24
N ASN A 205 29.57 21.54 0.07
CA ASN A 205 28.97 20.40 0.75
C ASN A 205 27.43 20.42 0.66
N LEU A 206 26.80 21.57 0.92
CA LEU A 206 25.34 21.73 0.78
C LEU A 206 24.89 21.64 -0.69
N SER A 207 25.69 22.13 -1.63
CA SER A 207 25.44 21.99 -3.07
C SER A 207 25.38 20.52 -3.48
N LEU A 208 26.29 19.69 -2.95
CA LEU A 208 26.30 18.26 -3.23
C LEU A 208 25.05 17.57 -2.68
N VAL A 209 24.64 17.89 -1.45
CA VAL A 209 23.41 17.36 -0.85
C VAL A 209 22.18 17.74 -1.67
N GLU A 210 22.07 19.00 -2.08
CA GLU A 210 20.98 19.48 -2.95
C GLU A 210 20.99 18.77 -4.32
N ALA A 211 22.18 18.60 -4.93
CA ALA A 211 22.29 17.91 -6.20
C ALA A 211 21.86 16.44 -6.08
N GLN A 212 22.29 15.74 -5.03
CA GLN A 212 21.90 14.35 -4.74
C GLN A 212 20.39 14.23 -4.46
N MET A 213 19.81 15.15 -3.69
CA MET A 213 18.37 15.17 -3.42
C MET A 213 17.57 15.39 -4.71
N ASN A 214 18.02 16.30 -5.58
CA ASN A 214 17.39 16.52 -6.89
C ASN A 214 17.49 15.28 -7.77
N LEU A 215 18.65 14.61 -7.81
CA LEU A 215 18.82 13.35 -8.54
C LEU A 215 17.89 12.26 -8.02
N LEU A 216 17.78 12.09 -6.70
CA LEU A 216 16.85 11.14 -6.08
C LEU A 216 15.41 11.44 -6.48
N GLN A 217 14.99 12.71 -6.48
CA GLN A 217 13.63 13.10 -6.83
C GLN A 217 13.32 12.88 -8.31
N SER A 218 14.24 13.26 -9.21
CA SER A 218 14.12 13.03 -10.65
C SER A 218 14.11 11.53 -10.96
N TRP A 219 14.94 10.74 -10.28
CA TRP A 219 14.94 9.29 -10.41
C TRP A 219 13.63 8.66 -9.91
N LYS A 220 13.15 9.07 -8.73
CA LYS A 220 11.84 8.66 -8.20
C LYS A 220 10.73 8.93 -9.21
N PHE A 221 10.70 10.12 -9.79
CA PHE A 221 9.70 10.49 -10.79
C PHE A 221 9.77 9.61 -12.04
N LEU A 222 10.94 9.48 -12.66
CA LEU A 222 11.17 8.62 -13.83
C LEU A 222 10.74 7.18 -13.56
N ALA A 223 11.14 6.64 -12.41
CA ALA A 223 10.82 5.27 -12.03
C ALA A 223 9.33 5.10 -11.75
N ILE A 224 8.68 5.93 -10.93
CA ILE A 224 7.26 5.72 -10.55
C ILE A 224 6.31 5.84 -11.75
N GLU A 225 6.54 6.83 -12.61
CA GLU A 225 5.70 7.09 -13.79
C GLU A 225 5.75 5.94 -14.80
N HIS A 226 6.95 5.39 -15.02
CA HIS A 226 7.17 4.48 -16.15
C HIS A 226 7.59 3.06 -15.77
N CYS A 227 7.84 2.76 -14.49
CA CYS A 227 8.27 1.43 -14.04
C CYS A 227 7.30 0.34 -14.52
N ALA A 228 5.99 0.58 -14.47
CA ALA A 228 4.99 -0.40 -14.96
C ALA A 228 5.26 -0.86 -16.42
N ASP A 229 5.78 0.02 -17.27
CA ASP A 229 6.06 -0.28 -18.68
C ASP A 229 7.31 -1.16 -18.85
N PHE A 230 8.22 -1.13 -17.89
CA PHE A 230 9.48 -1.87 -17.91
C PHE A 230 9.45 -3.18 -17.10
N MET A 231 8.42 -3.38 -16.29
CA MET A 231 8.37 -4.46 -15.30
C MET A 231 8.14 -5.85 -15.88
N LEU A 232 8.03 -5.98 -17.21
CA LEU A 232 8.12 -7.27 -17.89
C LEU A 232 9.55 -7.83 -17.91
N ASP A 233 10.56 -6.95 -17.83
CA ASP A 233 11.96 -7.34 -17.82
C ASP A 233 12.42 -7.70 -16.39
N ARG A 234 12.94 -8.93 -16.22
CA ARG A 234 13.42 -9.42 -14.92
C ARG A 234 14.62 -8.65 -14.39
N GLU A 235 15.52 -8.17 -15.24
CA GLU A 235 16.67 -7.38 -14.79
C GLU A 235 16.24 -6.01 -14.27
N ILE A 236 15.17 -5.45 -14.84
CA ILE A 236 14.56 -4.22 -14.33
C ILE A 236 13.86 -4.49 -13.00
N GLN A 237 13.13 -5.60 -12.86
CA GLN A 237 12.56 -6.01 -11.55
C GLN A 237 13.64 -6.12 -10.47
N LYS A 238 14.78 -6.75 -10.77
CA LYS A 238 15.93 -6.82 -9.84
C LYS A 238 16.49 -5.45 -9.51
N SER A 239 16.61 -4.57 -10.51
CA SER A 239 17.09 -3.20 -10.32
C SER A 239 16.15 -2.38 -9.43
N MET A 240 14.83 -2.51 -9.62
CA MET A 240 13.83 -1.88 -8.76
C MET A 240 13.87 -2.45 -7.33
N ALA A 241 14.05 -3.76 -7.17
CA ALA A 241 14.24 -4.37 -5.85
C ALA A 241 15.51 -3.84 -5.16
N ARG A 242 16.62 -3.65 -5.89
CA ARG A 242 17.83 -3.00 -5.37
C ARG A 242 17.56 -1.56 -4.92
N VAL A 243 16.78 -0.79 -5.68
CA VAL A 243 16.38 0.58 -5.28
C VAL A 243 15.59 0.56 -3.97
N VAL A 244 14.57 -0.31 -3.86
CA VAL A 244 13.80 -0.47 -2.62
C VAL A 244 14.72 -0.80 -1.45
N ARG A 245 15.63 -1.76 -1.62
CA ARG A 245 16.62 -2.12 -0.61
C ARG A 245 17.47 -0.92 -0.20
N SER A 246 18.01 -0.18 -1.16
CA SER A 246 18.87 0.99 -0.90
C SER A 246 18.12 2.11 -0.17
N CYS A 247 16.85 2.37 -0.52
CA CYS A 247 16.00 3.33 0.18
C CYS A 247 15.81 2.92 1.66
N LEU A 248 15.43 1.66 1.90
CA LEU A 248 15.14 1.16 3.24
C LEU A 248 16.41 1.07 4.10
N VAL A 249 17.52 0.57 3.57
CA VAL A 249 18.82 0.56 4.27
C VAL A 249 19.28 1.98 4.61
N SER A 250 19.03 2.96 3.73
CA SER A 250 19.37 4.36 4.02
C SER A 250 18.52 4.95 5.14
N ASN A 251 17.25 4.52 5.25
CA ASN A 251 16.38 4.91 6.35
C ASN A 251 16.71 4.22 7.67
N SER A 252 17.40 3.07 7.64
CA SER A 252 17.91 2.36 8.82
C SER A 252 19.26 2.89 9.34
N LYS A 253 19.67 4.11 8.95
CA LYS A 253 20.92 4.74 9.40
C LYS A 253 20.61 5.95 10.27
N THR A 254 21.50 6.21 11.22
CA THR A 254 21.43 7.44 12.02
C THR A 254 21.71 8.63 11.11
N VAL A 255 20.79 9.59 11.10
CA VAL A 255 20.91 10.84 10.32
C VAL A 255 21.11 12.03 11.26
N PRO A 256 21.77 13.10 10.81
CA PRO A 256 21.83 14.35 11.56
C PRO A 256 20.42 14.92 11.81
N ASP A 257 20.23 15.59 12.94
CA ASP A 257 18.96 16.24 13.29
C ASP A 257 18.76 17.56 12.50
N GLU A 258 18.56 17.41 11.20
CA GLU A 258 18.21 18.51 10.29
C GLU A 258 16.96 18.16 9.49
N LYS A 259 16.08 19.15 9.29
CA LYS A 259 14.81 19.00 8.55
C LYS A 259 14.95 18.36 7.17
N VAL A 260 16.09 18.59 6.50
CA VAL A 260 16.39 18.01 5.18
C VAL A 260 16.45 16.47 5.25
N PHE A 261 17.03 15.88 6.29
CA PHE A 261 17.17 14.43 6.39
C PHE A 261 15.85 13.72 6.66
N TYR A 262 14.95 14.33 7.44
CA TYR A 262 13.58 13.82 7.58
C TYR A 262 12.84 13.82 6.23
N LYS A 263 13.02 14.87 5.43
CA LYS A 263 12.47 14.92 4.06
C LYS A 263 13.06 13.83 3.16
N VAL A 264 14.37 13.58 3.24
CA VAL A 264 15.03 12.49 2.48
C VAL A 264 14.48 11.13 2.90
N GLN A 265 14.33 10.87 4.19
CA GLN A 265 13.76 9.62 4.71
C GLN A 265 12.32 9.41 4.21
N GLN A 266 11.51 10.47 4.18
CA GLN A 266 10.17 10.46 3.61
C GLN A 266 10.20 10.13 2.11
N ILE A 267 11.08 10.77 1.33
CA ILE A 267 11.22 10.50 -0.11
C ILE A 267 11.60 9.04 -0.36
N HIS A 268 12.56 8.49 0.40
CA HIS A 268 12.96 7.08 0.31
C HIS A 268 11.80 6.14 0.64
N ALA A 269 11.03 6.43 1.69
CA ALA A 269 9.88 5.64 2.10
C ALA A 269 8.80 5.59 1.01
N GLU A 270 8.40 6.75 0.49
CA GLU A 270 7.44 6.85 -0.60
C GLU A 270 7.93 6.17 -1.87
N PHE A 271 9.23 6.30 -2.18
CA PHE A 271 9.81 5.65 -3.35
C PHE A 271 9.82 4.13 -3.22
N ALA A 272 10.22 3.61 -2.06
CA ALA A 272 10.18 2.19 -1.75
C ALA A 272 8.75 1.63 -1.83
N LEU A 273 7.78 2.35 -1.25
CA LEU A 273 6.36 1.97 -1.28
C LEU A 273 5.84 1.85 -2.71
N ALA A 274 6.06 2.87 -3.55
CA ALA A 274 5.58 2.89 -4.92
C ALA A 274 6.19 1.76 -5.76
N LEU A 275 7.49 1.50 -5.63
CA LEU A 275 8.15 0.40 -6.35
C LEU A 275 7.68 -0.97 -5.87
N LEU A 276 7.46 -1.16 -4.57
CA LEU A 276 6.90 -2.40 -4.03
C LEU A 276 5.50 -2.68 -4.58
N GLN A 277 4.65 -1.66 -4.71
CA GLN A 277 3.33 -1.82 -5.35
C GLN A 277 3.46 -2.30 -6.79
N ARG A 278 4.41 -1.73 -7.56
CA ARG A 278 4.66 -2.16 -8.94
C ARG A 278 5.22 -3.58 -9.01
N LEU A 279 6.16 -3.94 -8.13
CA LEU A 279 6.75 -5.30 -8.06
C LEU A 279 5.68 -6.36 -7.73
N ASN A 280 4.79 -6.07 -6.78
CA ASN A 280 3.67 -6.95 -6.45
C ASN A 280 2.67 -7.07 -7.60
N ALA A 281 2.32 -5.95 -8.25
CA ALA A 281 1.43 -5.97 -9.42
C ALA A 281 2.00 -6.77 -10.60
N ALA A 282 3.33 -6.74 -10.79
CA ALA A 282 4.02 -7.52 -11.79
C ALA A 282 4.18 -9.02 -11.42
N GLY A 283 3.85 -9.41 -10.19
CA GLY A 283 4.06 -10.77 -9.69
C GLY A 283 5.54 -11.16 -9.61
N SER A 284 6.42 -10.19 -9.33
CA SER A 284 7.87 -10.38 -9.28
C SER A 284 8.28 -11.47 -8.29
N ARG A 285 9.28 -12.29 -8.67
CA ARG A 285 9.83 -13.37 -7.85
C ARG A 285 11.35 -13.46 -8.03
N GLY A 286 12.07 -13.76 -6.95
CA GLY A 286 13.53 -13.83 -6.95
C GLY A 286 14.10 -13.53 -5.56
N ALA A 287 15.33 -13.95 -5.30
CA ALA A 287 15.98 -13.76 -4.00
C ALA A 287 16.04 -12.27 -3.60
N GLU A 288 16.10 -11.40 -4.60
CA GLU A 288 16.15 -9.94 -4.48
C GLU A 288 14.87 -9.38 -3.87
N VAL A 289 13.69 -9.86 -4.29
CA VAL A 289 12.40 -9.43 -3.73
C VAL A 289 12.06 -10.13 -2.40
N PHE A 290 12.42 -11.41 -2.25
CA PHE A 290 12.24 -12.13 -0.99
C PHE A 290 13.07 -11.49 0.14
N GLY A 291 14.31 -11.10 -0.16
CA GLY A 291 15.20 -10.44 0.79
C GLY A 291 14.77 -9.04 1.24
N LEU A 292 13.74 -8.45 0.62
CA LEU A 292 13.20 -7.13 1.03
C LEU A 292 12.48 -7.20 2.38
N LEU A 293 11.94 -8.36 2.77
CA LEU A 293 11.21 -8.49 4.05
C LEU A 293 12.10 -8.16 5.25
N SER A 294 13.32 -8.70 5.30
CA SER A 294 14.27 -8.41 6.39
C SER A 294 14.63 -6.93 6.45
N VAL A 295 14.86 -6.30 5.30
CA VAL A 295 15.26 -4.89 5.26
C VAL A 295 14.09 -3.96 5.58
N ALA A 296 12.88 -4.30 5.14
CA ALA A 296 11.65 -3.58 5.50
C ALA A 296 11.36 -3.70 7.01
N TRP A 297 11.57 -4.86 7.59
CA TRP A 297 11.45 -5.07 9.03
C TRP A 297 12.46 -4.21 9.80
N ASP A 298 13.73 -4.23 9.40
CA ASP A 298 14.79 -3.42 9.99
C ASP A 298 14.51 -1.91 9.90
N ALA A 299 14.05 -1.42 8.75
CA ALA A 299 13.70 -0.02 8.56
C ALA A 299 12.50 0.41 9.41
N THR A 300 11.49 -0.44 9.52
CA THR A 300 10.28 -0.17 10.33
C THR A 300 10.65 0.03 11.79
N ARG A 301 11.44 -0.88 12.36
CA ARG A 301 11.82 -0.85 13.78
C ARG A 301 12.88 0.19 14.14
N PHE A 302 13.62 0.72 13.16
CA PHE A 302 14.74 1.62 13.41
C PHE A 302 14.31 2.95 14.02
N ARG A 303 13.29 3.62 13.45
CA ARG A 303 12.82 4.93 13.92
C ARG A 303 11.78 4.79 15.03
N ASN A 304 10.80 3.92 14.84
CA ASN A 304 9.77 3.61 15.84
C ASN A 304 9.69 2.09 15.99
N PRO A 305 10.22 1.50 17.08
CA PRO A 305 10.20 0.05 17.28
C PRO A 305 8.79 -0.55 17.39
N SER A 306 7.79 0.26 17.75
CA SER A 306 6.41 -0.16 17.94
C SER A 306 5.43 0.93 17.53
N TYR A 307 4.16 0.55 17.37
CA TYR A 307 3.08 1.51 17.08
C TYR A 307 2.92 2.53 18.23
N GLU A 308 3.06 2.09 19.48
CA GLU A 308 3.02 2.97 20.66
C GLU A 308 4.07 4.08 20.58
N THR A 309 5.30 3.74 20.20
CA THR A 309 6.38 4.73 20.03
C THR A 309 6.05 5.75 18.94
N ALA A 310 5.43 5.32 17.84
CA ALA A 310 5.01 6.22 16.76
C ALA A 310 3.90 7.20 17.22
N LEU A 311 2.96 6.73 18.04
CA LEU A 311 1.91 7.57 18.65
C LEU A 311 2.49 8.62 19.61
N LEU A 312 3.44 8.20 20.46
CA LEU A 312 4.11 9.10 21.41
C LEU A 312 4.92 10.19 20.71
N ASN A 313 5.58 9.86 19.60
CA ASN A 313 6.42 10.78 18.85
C ASN A 313 5.64 11.64 17.83
N GLY A 314 4.34 11.40 17.64
CA GLY A 314 3.54 12.07 16.60
C GLY A 314 4.01 11.75 15.17
N ASP A 315 4.56 10.55 14.95
CA ASP A 315 5.15 10.11 13.67
C ASP A 315 4.31 9.00 13.00
N THR A 316 3.01 9.00 13.27
CA THR A 316 2.06 7.97 12.81
C THR A 316 1.92 7.93 11.29
N GLU A 317 2.04 9.07 10.61
CA GLU A 317 1.97 9.15 9.14
C GLU A 317 3.14 8.39 8.50
N TYR A 318 4.38 8.67 8.93
CA TYR A 318 5.56 7.95 8.44
C TYR A 318 5.50 6.47 8.82
N TYR A 319 5.10 6.16 10.05
CA TYR A 319 4.97 4.78 10.50
C TYR A 319 3.91 4.02 9.69
N GLY A 320 2.80 4.65 9.33
CA GLY A 320 1.79 4.10 8.43
C GLY A 320 2.37 3.76 7.05
N VAL A 321 3.27 4.59 6.49
CA VAL A 321 4.00 4.27 5.26
C VAL A 321 4.89 3.04 5.45
N MET A 322 5.61 2.93 6.57
CA MET A 322 6.44 1.75 6.88
C MET A 322 5.60 0.47 7.01
N LEU A 323 4.43 0.52 7.65
CA LEU A 323 3.53 -0.62 7.76
C LEU A 323 3.01 -1.08 6.38
N ASN A 324 2.72 -0.15 5.47
CA ASN A 324 2.34 -0.49 4.09
C ASN A 324 3.51 -1.13 3.32
N ILE A 325 4.73 -0.63 3.51
CA ILE A 325 5.95 -1.24 2.94
C ILE A 325 6.12 -2.67 3.47
N LEU A 326 5.98 -2.88 4.77
CA LEU A 326 6.10 -4.19 5.40
C LEU A 326 5.02 -5.17 4.89
N PHE A 327 3.77 -4.71 4.82
CA PHE A 327 2.66 -5.48 4.24
C PHE A 327 2.95 -5.92 2.80
N LEU A 328 3.42 -5.01 1.95
CA LEU A 328 3.76 -5.34 0.56
C LEU A 328 4.98 -6.26 0.45
N ALA A 329 5.97 -6.11 1.33
CA ALA A 329 7.13 -7.02 1.37
C ALA A 329 6.72 -8.44 1.78
N LEU A 330 5.75 -8.59 2.70
CA LEU A 330 5.20 -9.88 3.09
C LEU A 330 4.46 -10.58 1.94
N GLN A 331 3.83 -9.83 1.01
CA GLN A 331 3.08 -10.43 -0.11
C GLN A 331 3.93 -11.32 -1.02
N PHE A 332 5.24 -11.06 -1.16
CA PHE A 332 6.12 -11.93 -1.94
C PHE A 332 6.24 -13.34 -1.34
N HIS A 333 6.02 -13.48 -0.04
CA HIS A 333 6.15 -14.72 0.73
C HIS A 333 4.85 -15.51 0.84
N VAL A 334 3.73 -14.96 0.38
CA VAL A 334 2.43 -15.63 0.36
C VAL A 334 2.46 -16.84 -0.56
N ALA A 335 1.92 -17.96 -0.11
CA ALA A 335 1.78 -19.16 -0.94
C ALA A 335 0.91 -18.85 -2.17
N GLY A 336 1.49 -18.94 -3.37
CA GLY A 336 0.71 -18.83 -4.61
C GLY A 336 -0.32 -19.98 -4.72
N PRO A 337 -1.36 -19.84 -5.57
CA PRO A 337 -2.30 -20.93 -5.83
C PRO A 337 -1.53 -22.17 -6.29
N SER A 338 -1.52 -23.19 -5.43
CA SER A 338 -1.03 -24.56 -5.59
C SER A 338 -0.01 -24.82 -6.72
N ARG A 339 1.27 -25.02 -6.37
CA ARG A 339 2.08 -25.98 -7.13
C ARG A 339 1.60 -27.38 -6.73
N SER A 340 0.85 -28.04 -7.61
CA SER A 340 0.63 -29.48 -7.60
C SER A 340 1.89 -30.23 -8.06
N VAL A 341 3.01 -30.06 -7.35
CA VAL A 341 4.18 -30.94 -7.49
C VAL A 341 4.84 -31.05 -6.12
N PRO A 342 4.93 -32.24 -5.52
CA PRO A 342 5.84 -32.46 -4.41
C PRO A 342 7.26 -32.39 -4.96
N GLU A 343 7.91 -31.22 -4.84
CA GLU A 343 9.35 -31.15 -5.03
C GLU A 343 10.01 -32.07 -3.99
N ALA A 344 10.86 -32.96 -4.51
CA ALA A 344 11.41 -34.12 -3.84
C ALA A 344 11.90 -33.85 -2.41
N VAL A 345 11.54 -34.79 -1.53
CA VAL A 345 12.09 -35.03 -0.20
C VAL A 345 13.62 -35.18 -0.30
N SER A 346 14.37 -34.07 -0.22
CA SER A 346 15.85 -34.13 -0.19
C SER A 346 16.54 -32.91 0.42
N LYS A 347 15.84 -32.01 1.11
CA LYS A 347 16.50 -31.04 1.99
C LYS A 347 15.76 -31.00 3.31
N LYS A 348 16.50 -31.19 4.42
CA LYS A 348 15.98 -31.01 5.78
C LYS A 348 15.19 -29.70 5.83
N PRO A 349 14.03 -29.66 6.50
CA PRO A 349 13.23 -28.46 6.62
C PRO A 349 13.94 -27.49 7.57
N GLU A 350 14.92 -26.74 7.09
CA GLU A 350 15.39 -25.55 7.78
C GLU A 350 14.20 -24.59 7.86
N VAL A 351 13.86 -24.16 9.08
CA VAL A 351 12.94 -23.05 9.30
C VAL A 351 13.53 -21.88 8.52
N SER A 352 12.85 -21.43 7.46
CA SER A 352 13.31 -20.26 6.72
C SER A 352 13.49 -19.13 7.73
N SER A 353 14.62 -18.42 7.70
CA SER A 353 14.87 -17.23 8.52
C SER A 353 13.70 -16.24 8.46
N ASP A 354 12.96 -16.25 7.35
CA ASP A 354 11.78 -15.42 7.12
C ASP A 354 10.63 -15.71 8.10
N LEU A 355 10.44 -16.97 8.56
CA LEU A 355 9.37 -17.29 9.51
C LEU A 355 9.63 -16.69 10.90
N SER A 356 10.90 -16.54 11.29
CA SER A 356 11.25 -15.86 12.55
C SER A 356 10.91 -14.36 12.49
N ILE A 357 11.16 -13.72 11.34
CA ILE A 357 10.77 -12.33 11.09
C ILE A 357 9.24 -12.20 11.09
N VAL A 358 8.53 -13.12 10.44
CA VAL A 358 7.05 -13.13 10.45
C VAL A 358 6.50 -13.23 11.88
N LEU A 359 7.09 -14.08 12.72
CA LEU A 359 6.69 -14.20 14.12
C LEU A 359 6.96 -12.91 14.92
N GLU A 360 8.12 -12.26 14.71
CA GLU A 360 8.41 -10.95 15.32
C GLU A 360 7.40 -9.88 14.89
N ILE A 361 7.01 -9.86 13.62
CA ILE A 361 5.98 -8.94 13.09
C ILE A 361 4.63 -9.19 13.77
N VAL A 362 4.20 -10.45 13.89
CA VAL A 362 2.95 -10.80 14.60
C VAL A 362 3.00 -10.32 16.06
N LYS A 363 4.13 -10.50 16.74
CA LYS A 363 4.29 -10.06 18.13
C LYS A 363 4.25 -8.53 18.29
N VAL A 364 5.10 -7.81 17.56
CA VAL A 364 5.37 -6.38 17.80
C VAL A 364 4.37 -5.49 17.05
N ILE A 365 4.07 -5.82 15.80
CA ILE A 365 3.20 -4.99 14.96
C ILE A 365 1.74 -5.34 15.21
N VAL A 366 1.39 -6.62 15.16
CA VAL A 366 -0.01 -7.03 15.28
C VAL A 366 -0.46 -7.04 16.74
N ALA A 367 0.15 -7.87 17.59
CA ALA A 367 -0.36 -8.09 18.95
C ALA A 367 -0.22 -6.85 19.83
N GLN A 368 1.01 -6.31 19.94
CA GLN A 368 1.27 -5.09 20.72
C GLN A 368 0.65 -3.84 20.06
N GLY A 369 0.67 -3.74 18.73
CA GLY A 369 0.09 -2.61 18.01
C GLY A 369 -1.43 -2.53 18.16
N PHE A 370 -2.15 -3.65 18.05
CA PHE A 370 -3.61 -3.66 18.20
C PHE A 370 -4.04 -3.27 19.62
N ARG A 371 -3.33 -3.78 20.63
CA ARG A 371 -3.51 -3.38 22.03
C ARG A 371 -3.29 -1.87 22.22
N SER A 372 -2.18 -1.36 21.69
CA SER A 372 -1.81 0.06 21.84
C SER A 372 -2.84 0.95 21.16
N LEU A 373 -3.19 0.67 19.91
CA LEU A 373 -4.21 1.42 19.17
C LEU A 373 -5.57 1.42 19.88
N THR A 374 -6.01 0.27 20.39
CA THR A 374 -7.30 0.20 21.12
C THR A 374 -7.26 1.04 22.39
N THR A 375 -6.13 1.04 23.11
CA THR A 375 -5.96 1.85 24.32
C THR A 375 -5.95 3.35 24.00
N TYR A 376 -5.16 3.77 23.02
CA TYR A 376 -5.09 5.17 22.59
C TYR A 376 -6.38 5.66 21.94
N LEU A 377 -7.13 4.81 21.24
CA LEU A 377 -8.44 5.20 20.69
C LEU A 377 -9.44 5.58 21.80
N HIS A 378 -9.31 4.99 22.99
CA HIS A 378 -10.12 5.34 24.14
C HIS A 378 -9.74 6.70 24.72
N ASP A 379 -8.45 6.93 24.89
CA ASP A 379 -7.92 8.10 25.60
C ASP A 379 -7.82 9.33 24.68
N GLU A 380 -7.35 9.13 23.45
CA GLU A 380 -7.02 10.17 22.47
C GLU A 380 -7.49 9.76 21.04
N PRO A 381 -8.80 9.74 20.78
CA PRO A 381 -9.36 9.22 19.52
C PRO A 381 -8.87 9.97 18.28
N GLU A 382 -8.53 11.26 18.40
CA GLU A 382 -8.04 12.10 17.29
C GLU A 382 -6.69 11.62 16.72
N LYS A 383 -5.91 10.84 17.48
CA LYS A 383 -4.62 10.31 17.03
C LYS A 383 -4.72 8.98 16.30
N CYS A 384 -5.90 8.35 16.29
CA CYS A 384 -6.11 7.02 15.74
C CYS A 384 -7.06 7.04 14.53
N SER A 385 -6.70 6.35 13.45
CA SER A 385 -7.56 6.21 12.27
C SER A 385 -8.09 4.77 12.15
N PRO A 386 -9.30 4.55 11.60
CA PRO A 386 -9.75 3.20 11.24
C PRO A 386 -8.78 2.47 10.29
N ARG A 387 -8.04 3.23 9.46
CA ARG A 387 -7.02 2.69 8.54
C ARG A 387 -5.91 1.95 9.29
N ASP A 388 -5.59 2.37 10.52
CA ASP A 388 -4.51 1.79 11.32
C ASP A 388 -4.87 0.37 11.78
N PHE A 389 -6.11 0.16 12.20
CA PHE A 389 -6.60 -1.19 12.51
C PHE A 389 -6.68 -2.06 11.25
N ALA A 390 -7.13 -1.50 10.12
CA ALA A 390 -7.23 -2.24 8.86
C ALA A 390 -5.87 -2.77 8.38
N ILE A 391 -4.79 -1.97 8.48
CA ILE A 391 -3.46 -2.42 8.07
C ILE A 391 -2.90 -3.51 9.00
N LEU A 392 -3.17 -3.45 10.32
CA LEU A 392 -2.77 -4.51 11.25
C LEU A 392 -3.47 -5.83 10.94
N THR A 393 -4.78 -5.79 10.67
CA THR A 393 -5.55 -6.97 10.24
C THR A 393 -5.02 -7.52 8.93
N ALA A 394 -4.71 -6.66 7.95
CA ALA A 394 -4.15 -7.08 6.67
C ALA A 394 -2.75 -7.71 6.80
N ILE A 395 -1.90 -7.19 7.69
CA ILE A 395 -0.60 -7.77 8.01
C ILE A 395 -0.78 -9.15 8.65
N LEU A 396 -1.66 -9.29 9.65
CA LEU A 396 -1.95 -10.59 10.27
C LEU A 396 -2.41 -11.62 9.24
N GLN A 397 -3.41 -11.26 8.43
CA GLN A 397 -3.93 -12.13 7.36
C GLN A 397 -2.81 -12.55 6.40
N THR A 398 -1.91 -11.65 6.06
CA THR A 398 -0.78 -11.95 5.16
C THR A 398 0.23 -12.86 5.82
N CYS A 399 0.59 -12.62 7.09
CA CYS A 399 1.46 -13.48 7.89
C CYS A 399 0.93 -14.92 7.96
N LEU A 400 -0.38 -15.10 8.14
CA LEU A 400 -1.01 -16.42 8.19
C LEU A 400 -1.02 -17.14 6.83
N ARG A 401 -0.89 -16.41 5.71
CA ARG A 401 -0.83 -16.95 4.35
C ARG A 401 0.59 -17.16 3.82
N VAL A 402 1.62 -16.80 4.58
CA VAL A 402 3.01 -17.08 4.24
C VAL A 402 3.22 -18.60 4.12
N LYS A 403 4.06 -19.04 3.19
CA LYS A 403 4.36 -20.46 3.01
C LYS A 403 4.91 -21.08 4.31
N ASN A 404 4.33 -22.21 4.73
CA ASN A 404 4.68 -22.93 5.97
C ASN A 404 4.40 -22.13 7.28
N SER A 405 3.42 -21.21 7.25
CA SER A 405 3.00 -20.42 8.42
C SER A 405 2.43 -21.29 9.56
N ASP A 406 1.91 -22.47 9.25
CA ASP A 406 1.41 -23.48 10.19
C ASP A 406 2.43 -23.82 11.30
N ARG A 407 3.73 -23.76 10.98
CA ARG A 407 4.82 -24.05 11.91
C ARG A 407 4.99 -23.04 13.04
N ILE A 408 4.47 -21.81 12.86
CA ILE A 408 4.57 -20.74 13.85
C ILE A 408 3.24 -20.45 14.54
N TYR A 409 2.18 -21.21 14.26
CA TYR A 409 0.84 -20.95 14.81
C TYR A 409 0.80 -21.01 16.34
N GLU A 410 1.48 -21.96 16.97
CA GLU A 410 1.53 -22.06 18.44
C GLU A 410 2.19 -20.82 19.06
N GLN A 411 3.34 -20.38 18.52
CA GLN A 411 4.08 -19.21 19.01
C GLN A 411 3.33 -17.91 18.72
N ALA A 412 2.68 -17.82 17.55
CA ALA A 412 1.83 -16.70 17.19
C ALA A 412 0.62 -16.60 18.13
N ALA A 413 -0.06 -17.72 18.39
CA ALA A 413 -1.17 -17.79 19.34
C ALA A 413 -0.74 -17.35 20.73
N PHE A 414 0.42 -17.81 21.22
CA PHE A 414 0.98 -17.37 22.49
C PHE A 414 1.13 -15.85 22.57
N HIS A 415 1.75 -15.20 21.57
CA HIS A 415 1.93 -13.75 21.57
C HIS A 415 0.62 -12.96 21.45
N LEU A 416 -0.33 -13.48 20.66
CA LEU A 416 -1.65 -12.88 20.49
C LEU A 416 -2.49 -12.98 21.78
N ALA A 417 -2.41 -14.12 22.47
CA ALA A 417 -3.08 -14.34 23.75
C ALA A 417 -2.44 -13.52 24.89
N ASP A 418 -1.10 -13.49 24.99
CA ASP A 418 -0.35 -12.71 25.99
C ASP A 418 -0.64 -11.19 25.89
N SER A 419 -0.95 -10.71 24.69
CA SER A 419 -1.35 -9.31 24.45
C SER A 419 -2.86 -9.06 24.59
N ASP A 420 -3.65 -10.04 25.07
CA ASP A 420 -5.11 -9.96 25.25
C ASP A 420 -5.89 -9.57 23.97
N THR A 421 -5.36 -9.90 22.79
CA THR A 421 -5.90 -9.38 21.52
C THR A 421 -7.40 -9.68 21.28
N PRO A 422 -7.97 -10.85 21.63
CA PRO A 422 -9.42 -11.07 21.51
C PRO A 422 -10.24 -10.13 22.40
N ARG A 423 -9.76 -9.83 23.61
CA ARG A 423 -10.43 -8.93 24.56
C ARG A 423 -10.42 -7.50 24.06
N TYR A 424 -9.28 -7.03 23.54
CA TYR A 424 -9.19 -5.69 22.94
C TYR A 424 -10.07 -5.57 21.70
N ALA A 425 -10.16 -6.60 20.87
CA ALA A 425 -11.09 -6.61 19.74
C ALA A 425 -12.55 -6.53 20.21
N ALA A 426 -12.98 -7.37 21.16
CA ALA A 426 -14.33 -7.27 21.72
C ALA A 426 -14.63 -5.87 22.31
N THR A 427 -13.63 -5.24 22.93
CA THR A 427 -13.72 -3.87 23.45
C THR A 427 -13.92 -2.86 22.32
N LEU A 428 -13.14 -2.95 21.25
CA LEU A 428 -13.28 -2.10 20.06
C LEU A 428 -14.69 -2.23 19.45
N PHE A 429 -15.22 -3.44 19.34
CA PHE A 429 -16.58 -3.67 18.88
C PHE A 429 -17.62 -2.98 19.79
N SER A 430 -17.42 -3.03 21.10
CA SER A 430 -18.34 -2.41 22.06
C SER A 430 -18.45 -0.89 21.88
N TRP A 431 -17.37 -0.23 21.48
CA TRP A 431 -17.32 1.23 21.26
C TRP A 431 -17.74 1.64 19.85
N ALA A 432 -17.79 0.72 18.90
CA ALA A 432 -18.08 1.02 17.49
C ALA A 432 -19.43 1.72 17.26
N TYR A 433 -20.40 1.54 18.15
CA TYR A 433 -21.67 2.26 18.09
C TYR A 433 -21.54 3.76 18.43
N GLN A 434 -20.56 4.13 19.25
CA GLN A 434 -20.29 5.51 19.64
C GLN A 434 -19.27 6.17 18.70
N LEU A 435 -18.33 5.39 18.18
CA LEU A 435 -17.25 5.85 17.30
C LEU A 435 -17.62 5.74 15.81
N THR A 436 -18.84 6.11 15.44
CA THR A 436 -19.29 6.05 14.04
C THR A 436 -18.63 7.15 13.20
N VAL A 437 -18.22 6.81 11.98
CA VAL A 437 -17.73 7.77 10.98
C VAL A 437 -18.90 8.10 10.06
N GLU A 438 -19.43 9.32 10.11
CA GLU A 438 -20.62 9.73 9.33
C GLU A 438 -21.86 8.81 9.53
N GLY A 439 -21.98 8.21 10.72
CA GLY A 439 -23.05 7.25 11.06
C GLY A 439 -22.74 5.80 10.67
N ASP A 440 -21.60 5.52 10.04
CA ASP A 440 -21.14 4.17 9.67
C ASP A 440 -20.26 3.56 10.79
N PRO A 441 -20.60 2.37 11.33
CA PRO A 441 -19.84 1.72 12.41
C PRO A 441 -18.58 1.01 11.90
N VAL A 442 -17.63 1.77 11.34
CA VAL A 442 -16.40 1.26 10.70
C VAL A 442 -15.56 0.40 11.65
N TYR A 443 -15.36 0.83 12.90
CA TYR A 443 -14.60 0.06 13.90
C TYR A 443 -15.26 -1.27 14.27
N GLY A 444 -16.58 -1.40 14.10
CA GLY A 444 -17.31 -2.63 14.37
C GLY A 444 -16.94 -3.72 13.38
N GLU A 445 -16.92 -3.38 12.09
CA GLU A 445 -16.46 -4.32 11.05
C GLU A 445 -14.98 -4.67 11.23
N LEU A 446 -14.11 -3.67 11.44
CA LEU A 446 -12.68 -3.91 11.63
C LEU A 446 -12.39 -4.82 12.82
N SER A 447 -13.14 -4.65 13.91
CA SER A 447 -13.03 -5.52 15.07
C SER A 447 -13.43 -6.95 14.77
N VAL A 448 -14.55 -7.19 14.09
CA VAL A 448 -15.01 -8.55 13.80
C VAL A 448 -14.12 -9.22 12.77
N LEU A 449 -13.63 -8.48 11.77
CA LEU A 449 -12.64 -8.98 10.83
C LEU A 449 -11.34 -9.37 11.53
N PHE A 450 -10.88 -8.61 12.52
CA PHE A 450 -9.72 -8.99 13.31
C PHE A 450 -9.96 -10.27 14.13
N LEU A 451 -11.11 -10.39 14.81
CA LEU A 451 -11.52 -11.63 15.50
C LEU A 451 -11.59 -12.82 14.55
N LEU A 452 -12.10 -12.61 13.34
CA LEU A 452 -12.14 -13.63 12.29
C LEU A 452 -10.73 -14.09 11.92
N GLU A 453 -9.79 -13.17 11.67
CA GLU A 453 -8.41 -13.54 11.36
C GLU A 453 -7.70 -14.25 12.53
N LEU A 454 -8.00 -13.89 13.78
CA LEU A 454 -7.54 -14.67 14.95
C LEU A 454 -8.08 -16.09 14.94
N SER A 455 -9.38 -16.27 14.63
CA SER A 455 -10.03 -17.58 14.61
C SER A 455 -9.52 -18.53 13.51
N CYS A 456 -8.76 -18.02 12.53
CA CYS A 456 -8.05 -18.87 11.56
C CYS A 456 -6.91 -19.70 12.21
N ILE A 457 -6.45 -19.32 13.41
CA ILE A 457 -5.50 -20.09 14.22
C ILE A 457 -6.30 -20.96 15.19
N PRO A 458 -6.26 -22.31 15.09
CA PRO A 458 -7.12 -23.19 15.89
C PRO A 458 -7.04 -22.97 17.40
N MET A 459 -5.84 -22.76 17.96
CA MET A 459 -5.65 -22.48 19.39
C MET A 459 -6.33 -21.18 19.83
N MET A 460 -6.35 -20.17 18.96
CA MET A 460 -7.04 -18.91 19.24
C MET A 460 -8.55 -19.09 19.15
N ALA A 461 -9.05 -19.88 18.19
CA ALA A 461 -10.47 -20.22 18.10
C ALA A 461 -10.96 -20.99 19.35
N GLU A 462 -10.16 -21.95 19.84
CA GLU A 462 -10.40 -22.66 21.10
C GLU A 462 -10.47 -21.71 22.29
N GLN A 463 -9.49 -20.83 22.43
CA GLN A 463 -9.47 -19.86 23.52
C GLN A 463 -10.64 -18.87 23.44
N MET A 464 -10.96 -18.37 22.25
CA MET A 464 -12.09 -17.47 22.03
C MET A 464 -13.44 -18.12 22.36
N ALA A 465 -13.62 -19.40 22.03
CA ALA A 465 -14.80 -20.17 22.42
C ALA A 465 -14.84 -20.37 23.94
N ALA A 466 -13.73 -20.76 24.57
CA ALA A 466 -13.64 -20.92 26.02
C ALA A 466 -13.94 -19.62 26.79
N ASP A 467 -13.51 -18.48 26.25
CA ASP A 467 -13.73 -17.15 26.81
C ASP A 467 -15.13 -16.58 26.52
N GLY A 468 -15.99 -17.31 25.80
CA GLY A 468 -17.36 -16.92 25.46
C GLY A 468 -17.43 -15.66 24.60
N ILE A 469 -16.63 -15.60 23.51
CA ILE A 469 -16.58 -14.40 22.66
C ILE A 469 -17.93 -14.07 22.03
N LEU A 470 -18.73 -15.06 21.62
CA LEU A 470 -20.03 -14.80 20.98
C LEU A 470 -21.03 -14.28 22.01
N VAL A 471 -21.00 -14.81 23.24
CA VAL A 471 -21.76 -14.26 24.36
C VAL A 471 -21.38 -12.79 24.59
N LYS A 472 -20.09 -12.43 24.64
CA LYS A 472 -19.67 -11.04 24.80
C LYS A 472 -20.20 -10.16 23.66
N LEU A 473 -20.00 -10.56 22.40
CA LEU A 473 -20.48 -9.83 21.23
C LEU A 473 -22.00 -9.61 21.26
N SER A 474 -22.75 -10.60 21.75
CA SER A 474 -24.21 -10.54 21.86
C SER A 474 -24.72 -9.44 22.81
N THR A 475 -23.91 -8.99 23.76
CA THR A 475 -24.31 -7.99 24.77
C THR A 475 -24.10 -6.54 24.33
N PHE A 476 -23.39 -6.32 23.23
CA PHE A 476 -23.00 -4.98 22.79
C PHE A 476 -24.09 -4.29 21.97
N ARG A 477 -24.15 -2.95 22.07
CA ARG A 477 -25.17 -2.10 21.43
C ARG A 477 -25.22 -2.23 19.92
N LEU A 478 -24.07 -2.41 19.26
CA LEU A 478 -24.04 -2.60 17.81
C LEU A 478 -24.78 -3.87 17.38
N THR A 479 -24.76 -4.91 18.23
CA THR A 479 -25.50 -6.14 17.99
C THR A 479 -27.01 -5.92 18.10
N ASP A 480 -27.47 -5.06 19.01
CA ASP A 480 -28.89 -4.69 19.10
C ASP A 480 -29.40 -4.02 17.80
N VAL A 481 -28.54 -3.24 17.13
CA VAL A 481 -28.83 -2.65 15.81
C VAL A 481 -28.93 -3.71 14.71
N LEU A 482 -28.19 -4.82 14.82
CA LEU A 482 -28.28 -5.94 13.87
C LEU A 482 -29.50 -6.84 14.11
N ARG A 483 -30.09 -6.81 15.31
CA ARG A 483 -31.30 -7.58 15.67
C ARG A 483 -32.62 -6.95 15.21
N GLN A 484 -32.58 -5.95 14.34
CA GLN A 484 -33.78 -5.27 13.86
C GLN A 484 -34.76 -6.26 13.17
N PRO A 485 -36.08 -6.10 13.34
CA PRO A 485 -37.06 -7.09 12.86
C PRO A 485 -37.01 -7.40 11.36
N HIS A 486 -36.54 -6.45 10.55
CA HIS A 486 -36.44 -6.56 9.10
C HIS A 486 -35.08 -7.10 8.61
N GLY A 487 -34.11 -7.27 9.52
CA GLY A 487 -32.72 -7.55 9.17
C GLY A 487 -32.04 -6.38 8.43
N CYS A 488 -30.80 -6.61 8.03
CA CYS A 488 -30.01 -5.68 7.21
C CYS A 488 -29.54 -6.36 5.92
N GLY A 489 -29.45 -5.60 4.84
CA GLY A 489 -29.06 -6.07 3.51
C GLY A 489 -28.00 -5.20 2.85
N PRO A 490 -27.39 -5.72 1.77
CA PRO A 490 -26.31 -5.01 1.06
C PRO A 490 -26.81 -3.79 0.28
N PHE A 491 -28.12 -3.60 0.16
CA PHE A 491 -28.75 -2.47 -0.54
C PHE A 491 -29.37 -1.44 0.43
N ASP A 492 -29.19 -1.61 1.73
CA ASP A 492 -29.66 -0.67 2.75
C ASP A 492 -28.76 0.57 2.84
N PRO A 493 -29.20 1.66 3.50
CA PRO A 493 -28.41 2.89 3.62
C PRO A 493 -27.04 2.71 4.27
N ILE A 494 -26.90 1.71 5.16
CA ILE A 494 -25.64 1.37 5.82
C ILE A 494 -25.30 -0.11 5.50
N PRO A 495 -24.72 -0.41 4.32
CA PRO A 495 -24.39 -1.77 3.91
C PRO A 495 -23.39 -2.48 4.85
N ARG A 496 -22.61 -1.72 5.64
CA ARG A 496 -21.60 -2.26 6.55
C ARG A 496 -22.21 -3.12 7.66
N LEU A 497 -23.41 -2.82 8.11
CA LEU A 497 -24.12 -3.67 9.07
C LEU A 497 -24.29 -5.10 8.51
N PHE A 498 -24.66 -5.20 7.22
CA PHE A 498 -24.73 -6.48 6.54
C PHE A 498 -23.34 -7.12 6.34
N ALA A 499 -22.29 -6.32 6.11
CA ALA A 499 -20.91 -6.83 6.02
C ALA A 499 -20.42 -7.43 7.35
N ILE A 500 -20.73 -6.81 8.50
CA ILE A 500 -20.43 -7.35 9.84
C ILE A 500 -21.06 -8.72 10.01
N TRP A 501 -22.31 -8.89 9.56
CA TRP A 501 -23.00 -10.18 9.58
C TRP A 501 -22.38 -11.20 8.62
N ASN A 502 -22.38 -10.91 7.31
CA ASN A 502 -22.03 -11.86 6.26
C ASN A 502 -20.52 -12.17 6.20
N SER A 503 -19.68 -11.15 6.37
CA SER A 503 -18.22 -11.27 6.24
C SER A 503 -17.50 -11.32 7.58
N GLY A 504 -18.22 -11.13 8.69
CA GLY A 504 -17.68 -11.19 10.04
C GLY A 504 -18.25 -12.36 10.86
N PHE A 505 -19.51 -12.24 11.31
CA PHE A 505 -20.13 -13.20 12.23
C PHE A 505 -20.28 -14.60 11.64
N LEU A 506 -20.77 -14.75 10.40
CA LEU A 506 -20.97 -16.09 9.82
C LEU A 506 -19.65 -16.86 9.63
N PRO A 507 -18.59 -16.27 9.02
CA PRO A 507 -17.31 -16.95 8.91
C PRO A 507 -16.64 -17.22 10.27
N LEU A 508 -16.80 -16.30 11.24
CA LEU A 508 -16.31 -16.51 12.60
C LEU A 508 -16.98 -17.73 13.24
N CYS A 509 -18.30 -17.85 13.11
CA CYS A 509 -19.04 -19.01 13.60
C CYS A 509 -18.58 -20.32 12.93
N LEU A 510 -18.30 -20.29 11.62
CA LEU A 510 -17.76 -21.44 10.90
C LEU A 510 -16.38 -21.86 11.44
N ASN A 511 -15.47 -20.92 11.66
CA ASN A 511 -14.13 -21.21 12.20
C ASN A 511 -14.19 -21.77 13.62
N LEU A 512 -15.09 -21.25 14.46
CA LEU A 512 -15.33 -21.76 15.81
C LEU A 512 -15.92 -23.17 15.78
N LEU A 513 -16.92 -23.44 14.92
CA LEU A 513 -17.48 -24.79 14.75
C LEU A 513 -16.45 -25.80 14.22
N TYR A 514 -15.58 -25.36 13.32
CA TYR A 514 -14.53 -26.20 12.74
C TYR A 514 -13.48 -26.59 13.78
N SER A 515 -13.06 -25.65 14.62
CA SER A 515 -12.00 -25.88 15.61
C SER A 515 -12.54 -26.47 16.92
N VAL A 516 -13.78 -26.14 17.30
CA VAL A 516 -14.37 -26.45 18.60
C VAL A 516 -15.77 -27.00 18.45
N VAL A 517 -15.90 -28.33 18.45
CA VAL A 517 -17.21 -29.01 18.35
C VAL A 517 -18.17 -28.56 19.47
N ARG A 518 -17.65 -28.30 20.67
CA ARG A 518 -18.43 -27.83 21.83
C ARG A 518 -18.97 -26.40 21.70
N ALA A 519 -18.55 -25.63 20.70
CA ALA A 519 -19.10 -24.31 20.43
C ALA A 519 -20.48 -24.36 19.75
N ALA A 520 -20.94 -25.53 19.28
CA ALA A 520 -22.19 -25.66 18.54
C ALA A 520 -23.45 -25.11 19.25
N PRO A 521 -23.69 -25.36 20.56
CA PRO A 521 -24.79 -24.73 21.29
C PRO A 521 -24.71 -23.19 21.31
N GLU A 522 -23.51 -22.64 21.53
CA GLU A 522 -23.28 -21.20 21.60
C GLU A 522 -23.49 -20.54 20.23
N VAL A 523 -22.98 -21.16 19.16
CA VAL A 523 -23.16 -20.68 17.78
C VAL A 523 -24.63 -20.70 17.38
N ALA A 524 -25.35 -21.79 17.64
CA ALA A 524 -26.78 -21.89 17.36
C ALA A 524 -27.57 -20.80 18.13
N ALA A 525 -27.33 -20.67 19.42
CA ALA A 525 -27.98 -19.67 20.26
C ALA A 525 -27.64 -18.23 19.84
N PHE A 526 -26.40 -17.96 19.43
CA PHE A 526 -25.97 -16.65 18.94
C PHE A 526 -26.68 -16.27 17.65
N LEU A 527 -26.70 -17.15 16.65
CA LEU A 527 -27.33 -16.86 15.35
C LEU A 527 -28.85 -16.74 15.45
N ASN A 528 -29.49 -17.54 16.30
CA ASN A 528 -30.94 -17.47 16.53
C ASN A 528 -31.41 -16.15 17.14
N GLN A 529 -30.52 -15.34 17.73
CA GLN A 529 -30.87 -14.00 18.21
C GLN A 529 -31.11 -13.00 17.07
N PHE A 530 -30.68 -13.32 15.84
CA PHE A 530 -30.83 -12.46 14.66
C PHE A 530 -31.99 -12.92 13.76
N GLU A 531 -33.16 -13.16 14.34
CA GLU A 531 -34.33 -13.69 13.62
C GLU A 531 -34.71 -12.87 12.39
N GLY A 532 -34.64 -11.53 12.47
CA GLY A 532 -34.89 -10.65 11.33
C GLY A 532 -33.94 -10.90 10.17
N GLN A 533 -32.66 -11.14 10.48
CA GLN A 533 -31.62 -11.43 9.50
C GLN A 533 -31.83 -12.79 8.83
N LEU A 534 -32.14 -13.83 9.63
CA LEU A 534 -32.42 -15.18 9.15
C LEU A 534 -33.68 -15.20 8.26
N ARG A 535 -34.76 -14.56 8.69
CA ARG A 535 -36.00 -14.44 7.91
C ARG A 535 -35.77 -13.73 6.56
N ARG A 536 -35.00 -12.62 6.58
CA ARG A 536 -34.63 -11.89 5.37
C ARG A 536 -33.75 -12.75 4.46
N ALA A 537 -32.79 -13.51 4.99
CA ALA A 537 -31.98 -14.43 4.22
C ALA A 537 -32.84 -15.54 3.56
N SER A 538 -33.82 -16.10 4.28
CA SER A 538 -34.76 -17.09 3.72
C SER A 538 -35.60 -16.54 2.57
N ALA A 539 -36.09 -15.30 2.68
CA ALA A 539 -36.94 -14.69 1.67
C ALA A 539 -36.19 -14.01 0.49
N SER A 540 -34.85 -14.03 0.51
CA SER A 540 -34.00 -13.28 -0.42
C SER A 540 -34.08 -13.81 -1.86
N PHE A 541 -34.25 -15.12 -2.02
CA PHE A 541 -34.23 -15.79 -3.33
C PHE A 541 -35.62 -15.94 -3.97
N SER A 542 -36.70 -15.81 -3.20
CA SER A 542 -38.05 -16.07 -3.68
C SER A 542 -38.44 -15.19 -4.88
N PHE A 543 -39.12 -15.79 -5.86
CA PHE A 543 -39.78 -15.09 -6.95
C PHE A 543 -40.98 -14.34 -6.36
N GLY A 544 -40.89 -13.02 -6.22
CA GLY A 544 -41.93 -12.27 -5.52
C GLY A 544 -43.32 -12.49 -6.15
N GLN A 545 -44.27 -13.00 -5.38
CA GLN A 545 -45.64 -12.52 -5.50
C GLN A 545 -45.73 -11.16 -4.78
N PRO A 546 -46.50 -10.19 -5.30
CA PRO A 546 -46.79 -8.99 -4.55
C PRO A 546 -47.58 -9.39 -3.31
N THR A 547 -46.96 -9.30 -2.13
CA THR A 547 -47.69 -9.34 -0.87
C THR A 547 -48.61 -8.13 -0.82
N THR A 548 -49.87 -8.34 -1.16
CA THR A 548 -50.95 -7.48 -0.69
C THR A 548 -51.01 -7.65 0.83
N THR A 549 -51.26 -6.53 1.53
CA THR A 549 -51.46 -6.38 2.99
C THR A 549 -50.22 -6.06 3.85
N SER A 550 -49.84 -4.78 3.84
CA SER A 550 -49.78 -4.01 5.09
C SER A 550 -50.06 -2.53 4.77
N PRO A 551 -51.19 -1.96 5.21
CA PRO A 551 -51.50 -0.55 5.04
C PRO A 551 -50.95 0.19 6.26
N LEU A 552 -49.84 0.93 6.11
CA LEU A 552 -49.43 2.11 6.90
C LEU A 552 -47.92 2.35 6.74
N ALA A 553 -47.50 2.75 5.54
CA ALA A 553 -46.29 3.55 5.38
C ALA A 553 -46.54 4.50 4.20
N SER A 554 -46.78 5.76 4.56
CA SER A 554 -47.14 6.87 3.70
C SER A 554 -46.06 7.22 2.69
N SER A 555 -46.48 7.29 1.42
CA SER A 555 -46.12 8.30 0.41
C SER A 555 -44.66 8.77 0.35
N HIS A 556 -43.91 8.24 -0.60
CA HIS A 556 -43.44 8.97 -1.78
C HIS A 556 -42.68 7.99 -2.70
N LEU A 557 -42.87 8.15 -4.02
CA LEU A 557 -42.30 7.38 -5.15
C LEU A 557 -43.17 6.22 -5.68
N LYS A 558 -44.05 6.59 -6.61
CA LYS A 558 -44.53 5.72 -7.69
C LYS A 558 -43.39 5.54 -8.70
N SER A 559 -42.80 4.35 -8.85
CA SER A 559 -42.25 3.84 -10.12
C SER A 559 -41.64 2.43 -9.96
N SER A 560 -41.97 1.54 -10.91
CA SER A 560 -41.35 0.25 -11.23
C SER A 560 -41.64 -0.97 -10.32
N GLN A 561 -42.04 -2.07 -10.97
CA GLN A 561 -41.98 -3.43 -10.43
C GLN A 561 -40.54 -3.73 -10.00
N HIS A 562 -40.22 -3.64 -8.70
CA HIS A 562 -38.89 -3.94 -8.22
C HIS A 562 -38.62 -5.45 -8.29
N VAL A 563 -37.97 -5.88 -9.37
CA VAL A 563 -37.22 -7.14 -9.42
C VAL A 563 -36.33 -7.18 -8.17
N LYS A 564 -36.52 -8.13 -7.24
CA LYS A 564 -35.65 -8.20 -6.05
C LYS A 564 -34.21 -8.37 -6.52
N LYS A 565 -33.31 -7.50 -6.07
CA LYS A 565 -31.90 -7.49 -6.44
C LYS A 565 -31.14 -8.59 -5.71
N LEU A 566 -30.04 -9.06 -6.30
CA LEU A 566 -29.16 -10.09 -5.75
C LEU A 566 -27.70 -9.65 -5.89
N SER A 567 -26.93 -9.76 -4.81
CA SER A 567 -25.48 -9.53 -4.81
C SER A 567 -24.70 -10.83 -4.56
N LEU A 568 -23.39 -10.79 -4.75
CA LEU A 568 -22.51 -11.90 -4.37
C LEU A 568 -22.53 -12.15 -2.86
N SER A 569 -22.55 -11.08 -2.05
CA SER A 569 -22.62 -11.18 -0.60
C SER A 569 -23.89 -11.88 -0.07
N MET A 570 -25.02 -11.78 -0.77
CA MET A 570 -26.23 -12.56 -0.43
C MET A 570 -26.08 -14.04 -0.77
N ALA A 571 -25.36 -14.38 -1.85
CA ALA A 571 -25.09 -15.77 -2.21
C ALA A 571 -24.11 -16.42 -1.22
N THR A 572 -23.05 -15.70 -0.80
CA THR A 572 -22.10 -16.20 0.21
C THR A 572 -22.74 -16.37 1.58
N GLU A 573 -23.70 -15.50 1.93
CA GLU A 573 -24.46 -15.61 3.17
C GLU A 573 -25.27 -16.90 3.22
N ALA A 574 -26.01 -17.20 2.14
CA ALA A 574 -26.80 -18.42 2.02
C ALA A 574 -25.92 -19.67 2.09
N CYS A 575 -24.76 -19.64 1.43
CA CYS A 575 -23.77 -20.71 1.47
C CYS A 575 -23.24 -20.94 2.90
N SER A 576 -22.88 -19.86 3.60
CA SER A 576 -22.40 -19.93 4.98
C SER A 576 -23.46 -20.46 5.94
N LEU A 577 -24.71 -19.99 5.84
CA LEU A 577 -25.84 -20.47 6.65
C LEU A 577 -26.16 -21.95 6.36
N ALA A 578 -26.07 -22.39 5.10
CA ALA A 578 -26.24 -23.78 4.72
C ALA A 578 -25.18 -24.68 5.36
N LEU A 579 -23.90 -24.29 5.30
CA LEU A 579 -22.80 -25.01 5.93
C LEU A 579 -22.96 -25.07 7.46
N ILE A 580 -23.28 -23.95 8.10
CA ILE A 580 -23.51 -23.89 9.55
C ILE A 580 -24.67 -24.80 9.95
N SER A 581 -25.80 -24.70 9.25
CA SER A 581 -27.00 -25.53 9.51
C SER A 581 -26.68 -27.03 9.35
N GLN A 582 -25.94 -27.39 8.31
CA GLN A 582 -25.51 -28.77 8.08
C GLN A 582 -24.58 -29.29 9.20
N ILE A 583 -23.59 -28.49 9.63
CA ILE A 583 -22.66 -28.85 10.70
C ILE A 583 -23.40 -29.02 12.03
N ILE A 584 -24.30 -28.08 12.36
CA ILE A 584 -25.14 -28.13 13.57
C ILE A 584 -25.99 -29.40 13.58
N ASN A 585 -26.66 -29.72 12.47
CA ASN A 585 -27.49 -30.94 12.39
C ASN A 585 -26.64 -32.21 12.52
N LYS A 586 -25.46 -32.27 11.88
CA LYS A 586 -24.53 -33.40 12.05
C LYS A 586 -24.10 -33.58 13.51
N PHE A 587 -23.83 -32.51 14.25
CA PHE A 587 -23.48 -32.60 15.66
C PHE A 587 -24.67 -32.99 16.56
N ARG A 588 -25.89 -32.56 16.21
CA ARG A 588 -27.12 -33.02 16.87
C ARG A 588 -27.35 -34.50 16.68
N ASP A 589 -27.20 -34.99 15.45
CA ASP A 589 -27.39 -36.40 15.09
C ASP A 589 -26.32 -37.29 15.76
N ALA A 590 -25.07 -36.81 15.83
CA ALA A 590 -23.98 -37.54 16.48
C ALA A 590 -24.09 -37.54 18.02
N GLY A 591 -24.66 -36.49 18.61
CA GLY A 591 -24.94 -36.37 20.04
C GLY A 591 -23.75 -36.68 20.96
N ALA A 592 -23.95 -37.54 21.96
CA ALA A 592 -22.93 -37.85 22.98
C ALA A 592 -21.62 -38.41 22.39
N SER A 593 -21.65 -38.99 21.18
CA SER A 593 -20.44 -39.55 20.53
C SER A 593 -19.41 -38.49 20.14
N THR A 594 -19.81 -37.22 19.98
CA THR A 594 -18.92 -36.08 19.71
C THR A 594 -18.67 -35.22 20.95
N GLY A 595 -19.11 -35.68 22.13
CA GLY A 595 -18.88 -34.99 23.40
C GLY A 595 -19.74 -33.74 23.61
N VAL A 596 -20.90 -33.65 22.94
CA VAL A 596 -21.89 -32.58 23.10
C VAL A 596 -23.25 -33.18 23.43
N ASP A 597 -24.02 -32.50 24.27
CA ASP A 597 -25.41 -32.87 24.55
C ASP A 597 -26.32 -32.36 23.42
N ALA A 598 -26.88 -33.29 22.64
CA ALA A 598 -27.75 -32.99 21.51
C ALA A 598 -28.98 -32.15 21.91
N GLN A 599 -29.44 -32.25 23.17
CA GLN A 599 -30.60 -31.49 23.66
C GLN A 599 -30.27 -30.00 23.86
N ASN A 600 -29.00 -29.65 24.04
CA ASN A 600 -28.56 -28.28 24.24
C ASN A 600 -28.28 -27.54 22.92
N ILE A 601 -28.21 -28.26 21.79
CA ILE A 601 -28.00 -27.65 20.47
C ILE A 601 -29.35 -27.35 19.82
N GLN A 602 -29.69 -26.06 19.73
CA GLN A 602 -30.89 -25.60 19.06
C GLN A 602 -30.78 -25.74 17.53
N GLU A 603 -31.90 -25.94 16.87
CA GLU A 603 -31.99 -25.78 15.41
C GLU A 603 -31.85 -24.31 15.03
N LEU A 604 -31.28 -24.04 13.86
CA LEU A 604 -31.21 -22.69 13.33
C LEU A 604 -32.61 -22.28 12.84
N ASN A 605 -33.09 -21.11 13.26
CA ASN A 605 -34.38 -20.52 12.85
C ASN A 605 -34.34 -19.96 11.42
N TRP A 606 -33.77 -20.73 10.48
CA TRP A 606 -33.56 -20.39 9.09
C TRP A 606 -34.18 -21.48 8.21
N ASP A 607 -35.12 -21.08 7.36
CA ASP A 607 -35.84 -21.99 6.47
C ASP A 607 -34.96 -22.41 5.29
N GLY A 608 -34.07 -23.37 5.51
CA GLY A 608 -33.19 -23.92 4.49
C GLY A 608 -33.96 -24.65 3.38
N THR A 609 -35.13 -25.22 3.67
CA THR A 609 -35.98 -25.90 2.69
C THR A 609 -36.50 -24.93 1.64
N GLN A 610 -37.09 -23.81 2.06
CA GLN A 610 -37.55 -22.76 1.16
C GLN A 610 -36.41 -22.17 0.34
N VAL A 611 -35.26 -21.92 0.96
CA VAL A 611 -34.08 -21.37 0.26
C VAL A 611 -33.60 -22.31 -0.83
N LYS A 612 -33.55 -23.62 -0.55
CA LYS A 612 -33.13 -24.62 -1.53
C LYS A 612 -34.05 -24.59 -2.76
N ASP A 613 -35.36 -24.66 -2.54
CA ASP A 613 -36.36 -24.70 -3.62
C ASP A 613 -36.35 -23.40 -4.46
N ASP A 614 -36.18 -22.25 -3.80
CA ASP A 614 -36.06 -20.94 -4.44
C ASP A 614 -34.78 -20.82 -5.28
N ILE A 615 -33.64 -21.32 -4.77
CA ILE A 615 -32.35 -21.29 -5.49
C ILE A 615 -32.38 -22.25 -6.67
N GLU A 616 -32.88 -23.49 -6.52
CA GLU A 616 -33.02 -24.45 -7.62
C GLU A 616 -33.86 -23.85 -8.75
N SER A 617 -35.01 -23.25 -8.40
CA SER A 617 -35.87 -22.55 -9.35
C SER A 617 -35.18 -21.36 -10.05
N LEU A 618 -34.29 -20.63 -9.37
CA LEU A 618 -33.48 -19.55 -9.97
C LEU A 618 -32.38 -20.06 -10.89
N LEU A 619 -31.72 -21.16 -10.52
CA LEU A 619 -30.68 -21.78 -11.33
C LEU A 619 -31.23 -22.40 -12.62
N GLU A 620 -32.47 -22.89 -12.60
CA GLU A 620 -33.21 -23.29 -13.81
C GLU A 620 -33.54 -22.09 -14.71
N LYS A 621 -33.95 -20.96 -14.12
CA LYS A 621 -34.36 -19.73 -14.83
C LYS A 621 -33.22 -18.70 -14.90
N ARG A 622 -32.14 -19.06 -15.60
CA ARG A 622 -30.92 -18.24 -15.74
C ARG A 622 -31.15 -16.79 -16.19
N SER A 623 -32.10 -16.56 -17.09
CA SER A 623 -32.44 -15.20 -17.55
C SER A 623 -32.99 -14.31 -16.42
N VAL A 624 -33.76 -14.89 -15.50
CA VAL A 624 -34.32 -14.18 -14.33
C VAL A 624 -33.25 -13.97 -13.28
N LEU A 625 -32.40 -14.96 -13.02
CA LEU A 625 -31.25 -14.79 -12.12
C LEU A 625 -30.38 -13.61 -12.60
N ARG A 626 -30.05 -13.57 -13.88
CA ARG A 626 -29.21 -12.53 -14.47
C ARG A 626 -29.79 -11.13 -14.33
N SER A 627 -31.09 -10.95 -14.50
CA SER A 627 -31.73 -9.64 -14.36
C SER A 627 -31.78 -9.14 -12.90
N ARG A 628 -31.53 -10.01 -11.92
CA ARG A 628 -31.45 -9.67 -10.49
C ARG A 628 -30.04 -9.28 -10.04
N ILE A 629 -28.99 -9.71 -10.73
CA ILE A 629 -27.60 -9.51 -10.29
C ILE A 629 -27.25 -8.02 -10.33
N VAL A 630 -26.82 -7.49 -9.19
CA VAL A 630 -26.36 -6.10 -9.03
C VAL A 630 -25.03 -6.10 -8.29
N ALA A 631 -24.02 -5.43 -8.86
CA ALA A 631 -22.75 -5.20 -8.20
C ALA A 631 -22.92 -4.18 -7.06
N THR A 632 -22.42 -4.54 -5.87
CA THR A 632 -22.55 -3.73 -4.64
C THR A 632 -21.27 -3.01 -4.25
N ASN A 633 -20.13 -3.40 -4.82
CA ASN A 633 -18.82 -2.83 -4.55
C ASN A 633 -17.95 -2.80 -5.82
N GLU A 634 -16.82 -2.09 -5.76
CA GLU A 634 -15.90 -1.92 -6.91
C GLU A 634 -15.37 -3.27 -7.43
N LYS A 635 -15.08 -4.23 -6.55
CA LYS A 635 -14.61 -5.57 -6.95
C LYS A 635 -15.67 -6.31 -7.76
N GLU A 636 -16.94 -6.28 -7.32
CA GLU A 636 -18.06 -6.85 -8.07
C GLU A 636 -18.29 -6.13 -9.39
N LEU A 637 -18.14 -4.81 -9.42
CA LEU A 637 -18.25 -4.02 -10.64
C LEU A 637 -17.17 -4.41 -11.64
N GLU A 638 -15.93 -4.59 -11.21
CA GLU A 638 -14.86 -5.11 -12.06
C GLU A 638 -15.16 -6.52 -12.58
N MET A 639 -15.62 -7.43 -11.72
CA MET A 639 -15.98 -8.80 -12.12
C MET A 639 -17.14 -8.82 -13.13
N SER A 640 -18.09 -7.87 -13.02
CA SER A 640 -19.19 -7.73 -13.99
C SER A 640 -18.72 -7.29 -15.38
N ARG A 641 -17.54 -6.64 -15.47
CA ARG A 641 -16.93 -6.15 -16.72
C ARG A 641 -15.99 -7.18 -17.36
N ARG A 642 -15.64 -8.27 -16.67
CA ARG A 642 -14.72 -9.30 -17.14
C ARG A 642 -15.48 -10.51 -17.70
N GLU A 643 -14.92 -11.13 -18.74
CA GLU A 643 -15.42 -12.40 -19.27
C GLU A 643 -15.28 -13.55 -18.24
N PRO A 644 -16.22 -14.51 -18.22
CA PRO A 644 -16.17 -15.66 -17.31
C PRO A 644 -14.87 -16.46 -17.48
N LEU A 645 -14.39 -17.06 -16.39
CA LEU A 645 -13.19 -17.89 -16.38
C LEU A 645 -13.44 -19.19 -17.15
N ASP A 646 -14.60 -19.81 -16.95
CA ASP A 646 -15.04 -20.98 -17.69
C ASP A 646 -16.21 -20.64 -18.63
N ARG A 647 -15.89 -20.57 -19.93
CA ARG A 647 -16.87 -20.30 -21.00
C ARG A 647 -17.88 -21.43 -21.20
N SER A 648 -17.67 -22.62 -20.63
CA SER A 648 -18.61 -23.74 -20.72
C SER A 648 -19.81 -23.62 -19.78
N THR A 649 -19.73 -22.73 -18.78
CA THR A 649 -20.76 -22.55 -17.74
C THR A 649 -22.01 -21.80 -18.19
N GLY A 650 -22.00 -21.19 -19.39
CA GLY A 650 -23.12 -20.40 -19.91
C GLY A 650 -23.34 -19.04 -19.21
N CYS A 651 -22.42 -18.62 -18.34
CA CYS A 651 -22.44 -17.33 -17.65
C CYS A 651 -21.95 -16.19 -18.58
N GLN A 652 -22.44 -14.96 -18.40
CA GLN A 652 -22.02 -13.81 -19.23
C GLN A 652 -20.79 -13.07 -18.69
N ASN A 653 -20.57 -13.10 -17.38
CA ASN A 653 -19.45 -12.43 -16.73
C ASN A 653 -18.97 -13.18 -15.49
N GLN A 654 -17.82 -12.81 -14.94
CA GLN A 654 -17.23 -13.46 -13.76
C GLN A 654 -18.10 -13.32 -12.49
N LEU A 655 -18.89 -12.25 -12.40
CA LEU A 655 -19.78 -12.03 -11.26
C LEU A 655 -20.93 -13.06 -11.25
N GLU A 656 -21.57 -13.28 -12.40
CA GLU A 656 -22.60 -14.31 -12.58
C GLU A 656 -22.02 -15.70 -12.29
N GLU A 657 -20.84 -16.03 -12.81
CA GLU A 657 -20.16 -17.30 -12.58
C GLU A 657 -19.92 -17.58 -11.09
N LYS A 658 -19.42 -16.60 -10.34
CA LYS A 658 -19.20 -16.75 -8.89
C LYS A 658 -20.50 -16.89 -8.11
N ILE A 659 -21.51 -16.06 -8.39
CA ILE A 659 -22.82 -16.15 -7.73
C ILE A 659 -23.41 -17.53 -7.95
N VAL A 660 -23.39 -18.02 -9.19
CA VAL A 660 -23.91 -19.34 -9.55
C VAL A 660 -23.18 -20.44 -8.79
N LYS A 661 -21.86 -20.36 -8.68
CA LYS A 661 -21.06 -21.34 -7.93
C LYS A 661 -21.46 -21.38 -6.45
N GLU A 662 -21.58 -20.24 -5.80
CA GLU A 662 -22.02 -20.17 -4.39
C GLU A 662 -23.44 -20.73 -4.20
N LEU A 663 -24.35 -20.42 -5.12
CA LEU A 663 -25.73 -20.94 -5.09
C LEU A 663 -25.78 -22.46 -5.30
N GLN A 664 -24.97 -23.00 -6.21
CA GLN A 664 -24.85 -24.45 -6.40
C GLN A 664 -24.29 -25.14 -5.14
N MET A 665 -23.26 -24.57 -4.53
CA MET A 665 -22.71 -25.07 -3.26
C MET A 665 -23.77 -25.05 -2.15
N THR A 666 -24.57 -23.99 -2.08
CA THR A 666 -25.69 -23.87 -1.12
C THR A 666 -26.68 -25.03 -1.28
N VAL A 667 -27.13 -25.30 -2.51
CA VAL A 667 -28.04 -26.43 -2.80
C VAL A 667 -27.41 -27.77 -2.45
N MET A 668 -26.13 -27.97 -2.76
CA MET A 668 -25.41 -29.21 -2.42
C MET A 668 -25.38 -29.45 -0.90
N CYS A 669 -25.05 -28.42 -0.12
CA CYS A 669 -25.03 -28.51 1.34
C CYS A 669 -26.40 -28.84 1.92
N LEU A 670 -27.46 -28.18 1.42
CA LEU A 670 -28.83 -28.38 1.89
C LEU A 670 -29.45 -29.71 1.43
N ALA A 671 -28.96 -30.30 0.34
CA ALA A 671 -29.39 -31.62 -0.13
C ALA A 671 -28.73 -32.78 0.63
N GLY A 672 -27.86 -32.50 1.62
CA GLY A 672 -27.14 -33.51 2.39
C GLY A 672 -26.09 -34.28 1.58
N ARG A 673 -25.70 -33.79 0.39
CA ARG A 673 -24.58 -34.35 -0.39
C ARG A 673 -23.30 -33.71 0.10
N GLU A 674 -22.25 -34.51 0.31
CA GLU A 674 -20.95 -33.99 0.73
C GLU A 674 -20.45 -32.96 -0.29
N ALA A 675 -20.25 -31.71 0.17
CA ALA A 675 -19.40 -30.76 -0.52
C ALA A 675 -17.96 -31.25 -0.33
N VAL A 676 -17.30 -31.58 -1.45
CA VAL A 676 -15.90 -32.07 -1.50
C VAL A 676 -14.92 -30.99 -1.05
#